data_AF-A0A9P7API1-F1
#
_entry.id   AF-A0A9P7API1-F1
#
_cell.length_a   1.000
_cell.length_b   1.000
_cell.length_c   1.000
_cell.angle_alpha   90.00
_cell.angle_beta   90.00
_cell.angle_gamma   90.00
#
_symmetry.space_group_name_H-M   'P 1'
#
loop_
_entity.id
_entity.type
_entity.pdbx_description
1 polymer ?
#
loop_
_entity_poly.entity_id
_entity_poly.type
_entity_poly.pdbx_seq_one_letter_code
_entity_poly.pdbx_strand_id
1 'polypeptide(L)'
;MPLTIPREFKPFLRDGDNAITATDARSLAYDGQLVFTSPNMTFVPQLYDNPSNIVQARADGKFWAMDPFQWPQMYADAYTWSFTIPRCEFHEPGTDLWYAWWSPAFSDDFEPLSPGHVFGKLKSTHRDHLFRLYEQANKRVGSYKLFRENKQDAVVGWVTGLRSVFERFKETRAWRDIVMILAEFQRRFLEIWSMMDYLEIFEPRLKFEDRAHGVNKTWMGCFTKDSAIALRLHKAGVPMWLIQDVRLVDDNINIRQVVPFTPADLVFGMYLHPIKNFAQPFDIRHKGPSDHQRQAAVRQPYLTFEEIPIDHTEVNRFAASREPSSGKAPTRTMKNKSAVYEPTALRQNQSQVGRDKWCDVTHPFMPNINTFFASAMSHAEKDLSRVKPTRARMDEGYRLPDPGLFVNVLSSQSLKKYLANWLACRELWLKHVYMSPPSPLPRSQSWRDLLIMQPTPQPSSSSGQMPSGKTGKSKAKLDVFFGDELSLLRQFWTGSQMLQWRGQKIEAAMLENPPHYLVQQIIYEICEQSFRYDLLELDEHLAGHMRLDREAKKRRMELLRGIFPQHALTMWDKDFSTRNDGLNAESFHDALPYFENFRQVLIAWDGAPQDLKQPFTESMPEGEKWQRMKQCALFYVQSFYDNTGRPPVVPHILYAAP
;
A
#
# COMPACT_ATOMS: atom_id res chain seq x y z
N MET A 1 32.45 11.71 43.40
CA MET A 1 31.04 11.77 43.82
C MET A 1 30.79 10.59 44.74
N PRO A 2 30.23 10.77 45.95
CA PRO A 2 29.97 9.63 46.81
C PRO A 2 28.86 8.79 46.17
N LEU A 3 29.09 7.48 46.09
CA LEU A 3 28.09 6.47 45.77
C LEU A 3 26.97 6.58 46.82
N THR A 4 25.89 7.27 46.46
CA THR A 4 24.67 7.32 47.27
C THR A 4 24.17 5.88 47.45
N ILE A 5 24.04 5.45 48.70
CA ILE A 5 23.41 4.17 49.04
C ILE A 5 22.04 4.16 48.34
N PRO A 6 21.66 3.08 47.62
CA PRO A 6 20.35 3.01 46.97
C PRO A 6 19.26 3.19 48.03
N ARG A 7 18.44 4.23 47.90
CA ARG A 7 17.30 4.45 48.78
C ARG A 7 16.31 3.31 48.58
N GLU A 8 16.14 2.47 49.60
CA GLU A 8 15.19 1.35 49.59
C GLU A 8 13.82 1.86 50.05
N PHE A 9 12.79 1.69 49.22
CA PHE A 9 11.41 2.03 49.57
C PHE A 9 10.71 0.84 50.23
N LYS A 10 9.95 1.10 51.30
CA LYS A 10 9.14 0.11 52.03
C LYS A 10 7.73 0.67 52.26
N PRO A 11 6.71 -0.18 52.43
CA PRO A 11 5.40 0.27 52.87
C PRO A 11 5.50 1.09 54.16
N PHE A 12 4.91 2.27 54.15
CA PHE A 12 4.93 3.24 55.24
C PHE A 12 3.66 4.08 55.18
N LEU A 13 2.99 4.26 56.33
CA LEU A 13 1.86 5.19 56.45
C LEU A 13 2.13 6.07 57.66
N ARG A 14 1.93 7.38 57.52
CA ARG A 14 2.06 8.34 58.60
C ARG A 14 1.01 8.06 59.67
N ASP A 15 1.43 8.09 60.94
CA ASP A 15 0.54 7.87 62.07
C ASP A 15 -0.61 8.90 62.07
N GLY A 16 -1.85 8.41 62.03
CA GLY A 16 -3.05 9.25 62.00
C GLY A 16 -3.44 9.82 60.62
N ASP A 17 -2.62 9.65 59.57
CA ASP A 17 -2.91 10.08 58.20
C ASP A 17 -2.80 8.92 57.20
N ASN A 18 -3.89 8.15 57.08
CA ASN A 18 -4.01 7.01 56.17
C ASN A 18 -4.52 7.38 54.77
N ALA A 19 -4.75 8.67 54.51
CA ALA A 19 -5.21 9.15 53.22
C ALA A 19 -4.06 9.16 52.21
N ILE A 20 -4.38 8.84 50.95
CA ILE A 20 -3.43 8.89 49.84
C ILE A 20 -3.75 10.13 49.03
N THR A 21 -2.85 11.10 49.05
CA THR A 21 -2.90 12.31 48.23
C THR A 21 -2.30 12.07 46.84
N ALA A 22 -2.34 13.06 45.95
CA ALA A 22 -1.84 12.91 44.58
C ALA A 22 -0.31 12.63 44.49
N THR A 23 0.45 12.96 45.53
CA THR A 23 1.90 12.76 45.62
C THR A 23 2.27 11.54 46.47
N ASP A 24 1.30 10.91 47.13
CA ASP A 24 1.48 9.66 47.84
C ASP A 24 1.42 8.46 46.89
N ALA A 25 1.85 7.30 47.37
CA ALA A 25 1.89 6.08 46.59
C ALA A 25 0.95 5.01 47.17
N ARG A 26 -0.22 4.86 46.53
CA ARG A 26 -0.98 3.60 46.63
C ARG A 26 -0.19 2.44 46.05
N SER A 27 0.58 2.67 44.99
CA SER A 27 1.59 1.74 44.48
C SER A 27 2.84 2.49 44.07
N LEU A 28 4.00 1.93 44.40
CA LEU A 28 5.31 2.49 44.06
C LEU A 28 6.16 1.43 43.34
N ALA A 29 6.83 1.83 42.27
CA ALA A 29 7.92 1.08 41.64
C ALA A 29 9.10 2.03 41.41
N TYR A 30 10.32 1.51 41.30
CA TYR A 30 11.50 2.33 41.05
C TYR A 30 12.52 1.57 40.19
N ASP A 31 13.24 2.32 39.35
CA ASP A 31 14.34 1.82 38.51
C ASP A 31 15.52 2.79 38.61
N GLY A 32 16.60 2.35 39.25
CA GLY A 32 17.77 3.18 39.52
C GLY A 32 17.41 4.46 40.29
N GLN A 33 17.50 5.61 39.62
CA GLN A 33 17.22 6.92 40.21
C GLN A 33 15.78 7.41 39.98
N LEU A 34 14.96 6.69 39.22
CA LEU A 34 13.58 7.10 38.93
C LEU A 34 12.60 6.32 39.80
N VAL A 35 11.70 7.06 40.45
CA VAL A 35 10.61 6.53 41.28
C VAL A 35 9.29 6.86 40.61
N PHE A 36 8.42 5.85 40.53
CA PHE A 36 7.12 5.90 39.89
C PHE A 36 6.05 5.68 40.95
N THR A 37 5.26 6.70 41.24
CA THR A 37 4.20 6.66 42.27
C THR A 37 2.84 6.79 41.60
N SER A 38 1.89 5.97 42.04
CA SER A 38 0.47 6.15 41.71
C SER A 38 -0.35 6.29 42.98
N PRO A 39 -1.16 7.35 43.11
CA PRO A 39 -2.06 7.53 44.25
C PRO A 39 -3.37 6.73 44.10
N ASN A 40 -3.74 6.37 42.86
CA ASN A 40 -5.07 5.83 42.56
C ASN A 40 -5.05 4.46 41.84
N MET A 41 -3.88 3.94 41.47
CA MET A 41 -3.72 2.60 40.91
C MET A 41 -3.00 1.65 41.89
N THR A 42 -3.17 0.35 41.68
CA THR A 42 -2.54 -0.71 42.49
C THR A 42 -1.35 -1.37 41.80
N PHE A 43 -1.01 -0.93 40.59
CA PHE A 43 0.09 -1.44 39.78
C PHE A 43 0.82 -0.27 39.13
N VAL A 44 2.05 -0.49 38.69
CA VAL A 44 2.84 0.48 37.93
C VAL A 44 3.22 -0.15 36.58
N PRO A 45 2.73 0.35 35.45
CA PRO A 45 3.11 -0.16 34.14
C PRO A 45 4.58 0.17 33.84
N GLN A 46 5.24 -0.70 33.08
CA GLN A 46 6.56 -0.40 32.55
C GLN A 46 6.47 0.74 31.54
N LEU A 47 7.24 1.81 31.76
CA LEU A 47 7.37 2.90 30.79
C LEU A 47 8.47 2.56 29.77
N TYR A 48 8.12 2.51 28.50
CA TYR A 48 9.07 2.28 27.41
C TYR A 48 9.55 3.61 26.79
N ASP A 49 10.41 4.33 27.53
CA ASP A 49 10.90 5.68 27.17
C ASP A 49 12.32 5.69 26.55
N ASN A 50 12.89 4.52 26.23
CA ASN A 50 14.25 4.45 25.68
C ASN A 50 14.32 5.13 24.29
N PRO A 51 15.27 6.05 24.04
CA PRO A 51 15.47 6.68 22.74
C PRO A 51 15.74 5.70 21.58
N SER A 52 16.15 4.46 21.86
CA SER A 52 16.33 3.43 20.85
C SER A 52 15.04 2.73 20.42
N ASN A 53 13.92 2.98 21.11
CA ASN A 53 12.64 2.35 20.80
C ASN A 53 12.14 2.80 19.42
N ILE A 54 11.65 1.83 18.65
CA ILE A 54 11.15 2.05 17.29
C ILE A 54 9.64 1.88 17.25
N VAL A 55 8.98 2.77 16.50
CA VAL A 55 7.58 2.64 16.11
C VAL A 55 7.55 1.85 14.80
N GLN A 56 7.25 0.56 14.91
CA GLN A 56 7.16 -0.37 13.79
C GLN A 56 5.99 -1.31 14.05
N ALA A 57 5.10 -1.48 13.07
CA ALA A 57 3.96 -2.38 13.22
C ALA A 57 4.42 -3.83 13.46
N ARG A 58 3.66 -4.53 14.30
CA ARG A 58 3.85 -5.95 14.64
C ARG A 58 2.90 -6.82 13.81
N ALA A 59 2.86 -8.11 14.10
CA ALA A 59 2.05 -9.07 13.36
C ALA A 59 0.54 -8.73 13.33
N ASP A 60 0.05 -7.96 14.30
CA ASP A 60 -1.32 -7.45 14.40
C ASP A 60 -1.51 -6.05 13.78
N GLY A 61 -0.48 -5.47 13.16
CA GLY A 61 -0.52 -4.14 12.55
C GLY A 61 -0.41 -2.96 13.54
N LYS A 62 -0.29 -3.25 14.84
CA LYS A 62 -0.20 -2.25 15.92
C LYS A 62 1.25 -2.05 16.35
N PHE A 63 1.52 -1.01 17.14
CA PHE A 63 2.89 -0.58 17.44
C PHE A 63 3.45 -1.07 18.78
N TRP A 64 2.90 -2.17 19.31
CA TRP A 64 3.29 -2.73 20.62
C TRP A 64 3.16 -1.65 21.72
N ALA A 65 4.03 -1.66 22.73
CA ALA A 65 3.96 -0.71 23.85
C ALA A 65 4.25 0.77 23.47
N MET A 66 4.66 1.04 22.23
CA MET A 66 4.77 2.42 21.72
C MET A 66 3.41 2.99 21.29
N ASP A 67 2.40 2.14 21.18
CA ASP A 67 1.06 2.51 20.74
C ASP A 67 0.23 3.07 21.92
N PRO A 68 -0.15 4.37 21.93
CA PRO A 68 -1.04 4.92 22.96
C PRO A 68 -2.40 4.23 23.02
N PHE A 69 -2.80 3.54 21.94
CA PHE A 69 -4.05 2.79 21.88
C PHE A 69 -3.97 1.41 22.54
N GLN A 70 -2.77 0.97 22.95
CA GLN A 70 -2.54 -0.32 23.61
C GLN A 70 -1.90 -0.20 24.99
N TRP A 71 -1.10 0.86 25.24
CA TRP A 71 -0.31 0.98 26.46
C TRP A 71 -0.19 2.43 26.97
N PRO A 72 -0.11 2.67 28.29
CA PRO A 72 0.05 4.02 28.83
C PRO A 72 1.33 4.71 28.35
N GLN A 73 1.19 5.99 27.98
CA GLN A 73 2.28 6.83 27.47
C GLN A 73 2.58 7.99 28.42
N MET A 74 3.66 8.73 28.16
CA MET A 74 3.86 10.02 28.82
C MET A 74 2.75 10.98 28.40
N TYR A 75 2.33 11.82 29.34
CA TYR A 75 1.45 12.93 29.08
C TYR A 75 2.06 13.85 28.02
N ALA A 76 1.25 14.27 27.04
CA ALA A 76 1.65 15.16 25.96
C ALA A 76 0.55 16.20 25.73
N ASP A 77 0.91 17.49 25.81
CA ASP A 77 -0.05 18.60 25.62
C ASP A 77 -0.70 18.61 24.24
N ALA A 78 0.02 18.16 23.21
CA ALA A 78 -0.53 18.04 21.86
C ALA A 78 -1.66 16.99 21.75
N TYR A 79 -1.76 16.06 22.70
CA TYR A 79 -2.69 14.94 22.69
C TYR A 79 -3.30 14.71 24.08
N THR A 80 -3.81 15.78 24.70
CA THR A 80 -4.31 15.77 26.08
C THR A 80 -5.40 14.73 26.32
N TRP A 81 -6.18 14.36 25.32
CA TRP A 81 -7.21 13.32 25.47
C TRP A 81 -6.62 11.90 25.57
N SER A 82 -5.38 11.63 25.17
CA SER A 82 -4.85 10.25 25.05
C SER A 82 -4.96 9.41 26.32
N PHE A 83 -4.92 10.01 27.51
CA PHE A 83 -5.07 9.25 28.75
C PHE A 83 -6.49 8.70 28.95
N THR A 84 -7.50 9.18 28.23
CA THR A 84 -8.88 8.67 28.26
C THR A 84 -9.13 7.54 27.25
N ILE A 85 -8.12 7.14 26.48
CA ILE A 85 -8.22 5.97 25.60
C ILE A 85 -8.73 4.77 26.42
N PRO A 86 -9.78 4.06 25.99
CA PRO A 86 -10.29 2.94 26.75
C PRO A 86 -9.29 1.76 26.76
N ARG A 87 -9.37 0.91 27.79
CA ARG A 87 -8.54 -0.31 27.91
C ARG A 87 -9.35 -1.55 27.54
N CYS A 88 -8.75 -2.41 26.72
CA CYS A 88 -9.38 -3.64 26.23
C CYS A 88 -9.92 -4.56 27.33
N GLU A 89 -9.24 -4.63 28.48
CA GLU A 89 -9.57 -5.55 29.58
C GLU A 89 -10.94 -5.30 30.24
N PHE A 90 -11.55 -4.15 29.98
CA PHE A 90 -12.90 -3.82 30.47
C PHE A 90 -14.01 -4.11 29.44
N HIS A 91 -13.66 -4.71 28.30
CA HIS A 91 -14.60 -5.03 27.23
C HIS A 91 -14.62 -6.53 26.98
N GLU A 92 -15.81 -7.13 27.08
CA GLU A 92 -16.00 -8.57 26.90
C GLU A 92 -15.71 -9.00 25.45
N PRO A 93 -14.92 -10.07 25.25
CA PRO A 93 -14.66 -10.63 23.93
C PRO A 93 -15.94 -10.93 23.14
N GLY A 94 -15.96 -10.55 21.86
CA GLY A 94 -17.10 -10.75 20.97
C GLY A 94 -18.17 -9.65 20.99
N THR A 95 -18.12 -8.71 21.94
CA THR A 95 -18.94 -7.49 21.88
C THR A 95 -18.44 -6.55 20.78
N ASP A 96 -19.30 -5.65 20.28
CA ASP A 96 -18.90 -4.70 19.22
C ASP A 96 -17.73 -3.82 19.66
N LEU A 97 -17.74 -3.29 20.89
CA LEU A 97 -16.65 -2.44 21.40
C LEU A 97 -15.32 -3.19 21.49
N TRP A 98 -15.33 -4.48 21.80
CA TRP A 98 -14.12 -5.29 21.85
C TRP A 98 -13.41 -5.39 20.49
N TYR A 99 -14.14 -5.27 19.37
CA TYR A 99 -13.54 -5.22 18.03
C TYR A 99 -12.61 -4.02 17.81
N ALA A 100 -12.60 -3.03 18.70
CA ALA A 100 -11.60 -1.96 18.68
C ALA A 100 -10.18 -2.45 19.02
N TRP A 101 -10.01 -3.66 19.58
CA TRP A 101 -8.71 -4.27 19.87
C TRP A 101 -8.51 -5.65 19.27
N TRP A 102 -9.55 -6.24 18.68
CA TRP A 102 -9.49 -7.55 18.02
C TRP A 102 -8.37 -7.65 16.99
N SER A 103 -7.76 -8.83 16.85
CA SER A 103 -6.74 -9.10 15.85
C SER A 103 -7.15 -10.35 15.06
N PRO A 104 -7.16 -10.30 13.72
CA PRO A 104 -7.74 -11.34 12.90
C PRO A 104 -6.70 -12.45 12.63
N ALA A 105 -7.16 -13.68 12.48
CA ALA A 105 -6.38 -14.83 12.09
C ALA A 105 -6.56 -15.14 10.60
N PHE A 106 -5.45 -15.42 9.91
CA PHE A 106 -5.47 -15.70 8.47
C PHE A 106 -6.28 -16.95 8.12
N SER A 107 -6.25 -17.98 8.97
CA SER A 107 -6.98 -19.24 8.77
C SER A 107 -8.48 -19.08 8.92
N ASP A 108 -8.90 -18.24 9.86
CA ASP A 108 -10.27 -18.27 10.39
C ASP A 108 -11.08 -17.03 10.02
N ASP A 109 -10.44 -15.90 9.72
CA ASP A 109 -11.14 -14.62 9.55
C ASP A 109 -11.01 -14.06 8.12
N PHE A 110 -10.28 -14.76 7.25
CA PHE A 110 -9.98 -14.35 5.88
C PHE A 110 -10.65 -15.26 4.84
N GLU A 111 -11.22 -14.64 3.80
CA GLU A 111 -11.80 -15.29 2.63
C GLU A 111 -10.85 -15.06 1.46
N PRO A 112 -9.90 -15.99 1.19
CA PRO A 112 -8.97 -15.84 0.09
C PRO A 112 -9.71 -16.00 -1.25
N LEU A 113 -9.22 -15.29 -2.28
CA LEU A 113 -9.71 -15.40 -3.66
C LEU A 113 -9.67 -16.85 -4.16
N SER A 114 -8.63 -17.58 -3.76
CA SER A 114 -8.46 -19.00 -4.03
C SER A 114 -7.72 -19.67 -2.86
N PRO A 115 -7.93 -20.99 -2.63
CA PRO A 115 -7.28 -21.70 -1.53
C PRO A 115 -5.77 -21.48 -1.51
N GLY A 116 -5.21 -21.17 -0.33
CA GLY A 116 -3.76 -20.95 -0.19
C GLY A 116 -3.25 -19.65 -0.83
N HIS A 117 -4.07 -18.59 -0.87
CA HIS A 117 -3.65 -17.26 -1.34
C HIS A 117 -3.73 -16.21 -0.25
N VAL A 118 -2.84 -15.22 -0.30
CA VAL A 118 -2.80 -14.10 0.65
C VAL A 118 -3.70 -12.92 0.24
N PHE A 119 -4.48 -13.07 -0.83
CA PHE A 119 -5.36 -12.03 -1.35
C PHE A 119 -6.80 -12.47 -1.26
N GLY A 120 -7.67 -11.57 -0.82
CA GLY A 120 -9.02 -11.92 -0.39
C GLY A 120 -9.69 -10.79 0.36
N LYS A 121 -10.74 -11.13 1.09
CA LYS A 121 -11.49 -10.18 1.94
C LYS A 121 -11.54 -10.67 3.37
N LEU A 122 -11.63 -9.75 4.32
CA LEU A 122 -11.98 -10.08 5.71
C LEU A 122 -13.41 -10.60 5.74
N LYS A 123 -13.73 -11.71 6.42
CA LYS A 123 -15.11 -12.27 6.45
C LYS A 123 -16.17 -11.21 6.76
N SER A 124 -17.34 -11.34 6.14
CA SER A 124 -18.46 -10.38 6.28
C SER A 124 -18.86 -10.14 7.74
N THR A 125 -18.91 -11.20 8.54
CA THR A 125 -19.23 -11.14 9.97
C THR A 125 -18.38 -10.12 10.72
N HIS A 126 -17.07 -10.10 10.49
CA HIS A 126 -16.18 -9.14 11.13
C HIS A 126 -16.33 -7.74 10.53
N ARG A 127 -16.54 -7.62 9.22
CA ARG A 127 -16.84 -6.32 8.59
C ARG A 127 -18.09 -5.69 9.20
N ASP A 128 -19.10 -6.48 9.56
CA ASP A 128 -20.32 -5.98 10.18
C ASP A 128 -20.08 -5.44 11.60
N HIS A 129 -19.22 -6.10 12.40
CA HIS A 129 -18.81 -5.57 13.71
C HIS A 129 -18.04 -4.24 13.57
N LEU A 130 -17.13 -4.14 12.60
CA LEU A 130 -16.42 -2.89 12.32
C LEU A 130 -17.38 -1.78 11.85
N PHE A 131 -18.40 -2.12 11.08
CA PHE A 131 -19.43 -1.16 10.70
C PHE A 131 -20.21 -0.66 11.91
N ARG A 132 -20.60 -1.55 12.84
CA ARG A 132 -21.27 -1.17 14.08
C ARG A 132 -20.41 -0.25 14.96
N LEU A 133 -19.09 -0.46 15.01
CA LEU A 133 -18.17 0.47 15.67
C LEU A 133 -18.23 1.87 15.04
N TYR A 134 -18.19 1.94 13.70
CA TYR A 134 -18.35 3.21 13.00
C TYR A 134 -19.69 3.87 13.32
N GLU A 135 -20.80 3.12 13.32
CA GLU A 135 -22.13 3.66 13.64
C GLU A 135 -22.20 4.20 15.07
N GLN A 136 -21.61 3.50 16.04
CA GLN A 136 -21.54 3.97 17.42
C GLN A 136 -20.76 5.28 17.56
N ALA A 137 -19.59 5.38 16.93
CA ALA A 137 -18.80 6.62 16.91
C ALA A 137 -19.56 7.76 16.24
N ASN A 138 -20.17 7.50 15.08
CA ASN A 138 -20.96 8.49 14.33
C ASN A 138 -22.16 8.98 15.14
N LYS A 139 -22.87 8.07 15.82
CA LYS A 139 -24.00 8.42 16.70
C LYS A 139 -23.55 9.28 17.87
N ARG A 140 -22.48 8.90 18.58
CA ARG A 140 -21.97 9.63 19.74
C ARG A 140 -21.55 11.06 19.37
N VAL A 141 -20.77 11.21 18.30
CA VAL A 141 -20.35 12.53 17.79
C VAL A 141 -21.54 13.34 17.27
N GLY A 142 -22.50 12.70 16.60
CA GLY A 142 -23.73 13.34 16.14
C GLY A 142 -24.55 13.93 17.28
N SER A 143 -24.74 13.18 18.38
CA SER A 143 -25.43 13.65 19.58
C SER A 143 -24.70 14.84 20.22
N TYR A 144 -23.37 14.79 20.31
CA TYR A 144 -22.56 15.90 20.83
C TYR A 144 -22.68 17.17 19.97
N LYS A 145 -22.66 17.03 18.64
CA LYS A 145 -22.80 18.15 17.71
C LYS A 145 -24.14 18.87 17.86
N LEU A 146 -25.22 18.12 18.06
CA LEU A 146 -26.56 18.68 18.32
C LEU A 146 -26.60 19.48 19.62
N PHE A 147 -25.95 18.97 20.68
CA PHE A 147 -25.88 19.67 21.97
C PHE A 147 -25.13 21.01 21.91
N ARG A 148 -24.16 21.16 20.99
CA ARG A 148 -23.35 22.39 20.83
C ARG A 148 -23.75 23.27 19.64
N GLU A 149 -24.99 23.19 19.18
CA GLU A 149 -25.54 24.06 18.12
C GLU A 149 -24.73 24.01 16.80
N ASN A 150 -24.24 22.84 16.39
CA ASN A 150 -23.57 22.62 15.10
C ASN A 150 -22.28 23.42 14.85
N LYS A 151 -21.55 23.84 15.89
CA LYS A 151 -20.20 24.41 15.71
C LYS A 151 -19.27 23.41 15.00
N GLN A 152 -18.34 23.95 14.21
CA GLN A 152 -17.44 23.15 13.39
C GLN A 152 -16.33 22.55 14.25
N ASP A 153 -16.52 21.32 14.73
CA ASP A 153 -15.54 20.58 15.54
C ASP A 153 -14.72 19.60 14.69
N ALA A 154 -13.40 19.55 14.96
CA ALA A 154 -12.46 18.66 14.25
C ALA A 154 -12.87 17.18 14.29
N VAL A 155 -13.57 16.76 15.35
CA VAL A 155 -14.04 15.39 15.57
C VAL A 155 -15.03 14.93 14.48
N VAL A 156 -15.80 15.83 13.86
CA VAL A 156 -16.70 15.50 12.75
C VAL A 156 -15.89 15.03 11.52
N GLY A 157 -14.76 15.68 11.23
CA GLY A 157 -13.84 15.26 10.18
C GLY A 157 -13.22 13.90 10.47
N TRP A 158 -13.00 13.57 11.75
CA TRP A 158 -12.43 12.28 12.15
C TRP A 158 -13.40 11.13 11.88
N VAL A 159 -14.70 11.30 12.12
CA VAL A 159 -15.72 10.29 11.78
C VAL A 159 -15.78 10.05 10.27
N THR A 160 -15.66 11.10 9.48
CA THR A 160 -15.60 10.96 8.00
C THR A 160 -14.35 10.17 7.59
N GLY A 161 -13.20 10.48 8.20
CA GLY A 161 -11.96 9.71 8.01
C GLY A 161 -12.10 8.24 8.40
N LEU A 162 -12.79 7.94 9.51
CA LEU A 162 -13.08 6.58 9.95
C LEU A 162 -13.93 5.83 8.91
N ARG A 163 -14.97 6.47 8.35
CA ARG A 163 -15.78 5.91 7.27
C ARG A 163 -14.94 5.59 6.03
N SER A 164 -14.07 6.51 5.61
CA SER A 164 -13.19 6.30 4.46
C SER A 164 -12.20 5.15 4.65
N VAL A 165 -11.80 4.83 5.89
CA VAL A 165 -11.00 3.62 6.16
C VAL A 165 -11.86 2.37 6.10
N PHE A 166 -13.08 2.42 6.66
CA PHE A 166 -14.02 1.29 6.61
C PHE A 166 -14.33 0.84 5.18
N GLU A 167 -14.55 1.79 4.26
CA GLU A 167 -14.86 1.48 2.86
C GLU A 167 -13.77 0.64 2.17
N ARG A 168 -12.51 0.71 2.64
CA ARG A 168 -11.39 -0.07 2.10
C ARG A 168 -11.53 -1.58 2.35
N PHE A 169 -12.34 -2.00 3.33
CA PHE A 169 -12.62 -3.42 3.59
C PHE A 169 -13.57 -4.07 2.57
N LYS A 170 -14.23 -3.27 1.72
CA LYS A 170 -15.10 -3.80 0.65
C LYS A 170 -14.29 -4.37 -0.52
N GLU A 171 -13.07 -3.90 -0.67
CA GLU A 171 -12.12 -4.25 -1.72
C GLU A 171 -11.28 -5.48 -1.38
N THR A 172 -10.88 -6.25 -2.40
CA THR A 172 -9.98 -7.40 -2.22
C THR A 172 -8.54 -6.96 -1.98
N ARG A 173 -7.98 -7.30 -0.81
CA ARG A 173 -6.68 -6.78 -0.33
C ARG A 173 -5.73 -7.88 0.13
N ALA A 174 -4.43 -7.56 0.23
CA ALA A 174 -3.49 -8.50 0.81
C ALA A 174 -3.86 -8.71 2.27
N TRP A 175 -3.64 -9.91 2.80
CA TRP A 175 -3.78 -10.17 4.22
C TRP A 175 -2.98 -9.15 5.04
N ARG A 176 -1.75 -8.88 4.61
CA ARG A 176 -0.88 -7.86 5.19
C ARG A 176 -1.55 -6.48 5.24
N ASP A 177 -2.17 -6.05 4.14
CA ASP A 177 -2.85 -4.75 4.06
C ASP A 177 -4.10 -4.71 4.94
N ILE A 178 -4.86 -5.80 5.01
CA ILE A 178 -6.07 -5.90 5.83
C ILE A 178 -5.71 -5.72 7.30
N VAL A 179 -4.64 -6.39 7.77
CA VAL A 179 -4.12 -6.22 9.13
C VAL A 179 -3.78 -4.75 9.40
N MET A 180 -3.14 -4.07 8.44
CA MET A 180 -2.81 -2.64 8.57
C MET A 180 -4.03 -1.71 8.57
N ILE A 181 -4.99 -1.94 7.67
CA ILE A 181 -6.22 -1.16 7.58
C ILE A 181 -7.04 -1.33 8.86
N LEU A 182 -7.09 -2.55 9.41
CA LEU A 182 -7.75 -2.82 10.69
C LEU A 182 -7.11 -2.08 11.84
N ALA A 183 -5.78 -2.16 11.98
CA ALA A 183 -5.09 -1.41 13.02
C ALA A 183 -5.31 0.10 12.86
N GLU A 184 -5.33 0.65 11.63
CA GLU A 184 -5.65 2.05 11.40
C GLU A 184 -7.11 2.40 11.77
N PHE A 185 -8.07 1.57 11.35
CA PHE A 185 -9.49 1.75 11.68
C PHE A 185 -9.69 1.79 13.20
N GLN A 186 -9.10 0.82 13.91
CA GLN A 186 -9.16 0.70 15.36
C GLN A 186 -8.57 1.93 16.06
N ARG A 187 -7.37 2.37 15.67
CA ARG A 187 -6.75 3.58 16.23
C ARG A 187 -7.62 4.82 16.03
N ARG A 188 -8.19 5.00 14.83
CA ARG A 188 -9.10 6.14 14.55
C ARG A 188 -10.37 6.09 15.38
N PHE A 189 -10.97 4.90 15.52
CA PHE A 189 -12.15 4.72 16.37
C PHE A 189 -11.83 5.06 17.83
N LEU A 190 -10.74 4.52 18.38
CA LEU A 190 -10.31 4.75 19.76
C LEU A 190 -9.94 6.22 20.02
N GLU A 191 -9.35 6.90 19.03
CA GLU A 191 -9.05 8.33 19.11
C GLU A 191 -10.33 9.16 19.22
N ILE A 192 -11.35 8.87 18.40
CA ILE A 192 -12.66 9.52 18.50
C ILE A 192 -13.26 9.23 19.87
N TRP A 193 -13.26 7.97 20.30
CA TRP A 193 -13.85 7.57 21.58
C TRP A 193 -13.20 8.27 22.77
N SER A 194 -11.87 8.32 22.78
CA SER A 194 -11.06 9.03 23.78
C SER A 194 -11.38 10.52 23.82
N MET A 195 -11.43 11.18 22.66
CA MET A 195 -11.79 12.59 22.60
C MET A 195 -13.22 12.84 23.12
N MET A 196 -14.17 11.96 22.82
CA MET A 196 -15.52 12.08 23.37
C MET A 196 -15.54 11.92 24.90
N ASP A 197 -14.84 10.93 25.46
CA ASP A 197 -14.68 10.78 26.91
C ASP A 197 -13.99 12.00 27.54
N TYR A 198 -13.03 12.59 26.85
CA TYR A 198 -12.35 13.79 27.30
C TYR A 198 -13.33 14.98 27.40
N LEU A 199 -14.11 15.23 26.34
CA LEU A 199 -15.05 16.35 26.27
C LEU A 199 -16.30 16.18 27.15
N GLU A 200 -16.82 14.95 27.25
CA GLU A 200 -18.08 14.66 27.94
C GLU A 200 -17.90 14.32 29.41
N ILE A 201 -16.72 13.85 29.82
CA ILE A 201 -16.48 13.36 31.19
C ILE A 201 -15.31 14.08 31.85
N PHE A 202 -14.12 14.11 31.24
CA PHE A 202 -12.94 14.69 31.87
C PHE A 202 -13.06 16.21 32.04
N GLU A 203 -13.38 16.96 30.98
CA GLU A 203 -13.52 18.42 31.04
C GLU A 203 -14.55 18.88 32.08
N PRO A 204 -15.77 18.30 32.15
CA PRO A 204 -16.73 18.64 33.20
C PRO A 204 -16.21 18.38 34.61
N ARG A 205 -15.47 17.29 34.83
CA ARG A 205 -14.91 16.97 36.17
C ARG A 205 -13.93 18.03 36.67
N LEU A 206 -13.23 18.72 35.78
CA LEU A 206 -12.31 19.79 36.16
C LEU A 206 -13.02 21.04 36.70
N LYS A 207 -14.30 21.25 36.35
CA LYS A 207 -15.08 22.41 36.84
C LYS A 207 -15.56 22.25 38.28
N PHE A 208 -15.57 21.02 38.81
CA PHE A 208 -16.00 20.72 40.17
C PHE A 208 -14.77 20.53 41.07
N GLU A 209 -14.25 21.64 41.61
CA GLU A 209 -12.95 21.69 42.29
C GLU A 209 -12.94 21.09 43.72
N ASP A 210 -14.11 20.91 44.33
CA ASP A 210 -14.24 20.66 45.77
C ASP A 210 -13.95 19.20 46.21
N ARG A 211 -13.89 18.23 45.28
CA ARG A 211 -13.61 16.83 45.64
C ARG A 211 -12.90 16.06 44.52
N ALA A 212 -11.93 15.23 44.90
CA ALA A 212 -11.33 14.27 43.98
C ALA A 212 -12.37 13.22 43.53
N HIS A 213 -12.45 13.00 42.22
CA HIS A 213 -13.32 12.00 41.61
C HIS A 213 -12.75 10.59 41.78
N GLY A 214 -13.63 9.60 41.90
CA GLY A 214 -13.22 8.19 41.89
C GLY A 214 -12.48 7.83 40.60
N VAL A 215 -11.45 6.99 40.71
CA VAL A 215 -10.62 6.59 39.56
C VAL A 215 -11.46 5.87 38.51
N ASN A 216 -11.42 6.36 37.28
CA ASN A 216 -12.01 5.69 36.13
C ASN A 216 -11.00 4.67 35.59
N LYS A 217 -11.16 3.41 36.00
CA LYS A 217 -10.24 2.34 35.62
C LYS A 217 -10.33 1.94 34.14
N THR A 218 -11.40 2.33 33.44
CA THR A 218 -11.56 2.01 32.01
C THR A 218 -10.62 2.83 31.13
N TRP A 219 -10.10 3.96 31.63
CA TRP A 219 -9.15 4.81 30.93
C TRP A 219 -7.72 4.27 31.02
N MET A 220 -6.95 4.48 29.95
CA MET A 220 -5.54 4.07 29.84
C MET A 220 -4.67 4.72 30.92
N GLY A 221 -4.93 5.99 31.20
CA GLY A 221 -4.06 6.80 32.04
C GLY A 221 -2.79 7.26 31.34
N CYS A 222 -1.91 7.92 32.09
CA CYS A 222 -0.61 8.34 31.58
C CYS A 222 0.43 8.53 32.69
N PHE A 223 1.69 8.59 32.25
CA PHE A 223 2.82 8.99 33.08
C PHE A 223 3.03 10.51 33.00
N THR A 224 3.51 11.14 34.07
CA THR A 224 3.92 12.55 34.04
C THR A 224 5.10 12.79 34.97
N LYS A 225 5.96 13.76 34.65
CA LYS A 225 7.01 14.27 35.54
C LYS A 225 6.57 15.56 36.26
N ASP A 226 5.41 16.10 35.89
CA ASP A 226 4.88 17.36 36.42
C ASP A 226 3.82 17.07 37.50
N SER A 227 4.12 17.49 38.73
CA SER A 227 3.25 17.32 39.89
C SER A 227 1.93 18.09 39.79
N ALA A 228 1.88 19.24 39.10
CA ALA A 228 0.64 19.99 38.88
C ALA A 228 -0.29 19.22 37.93
N ILE A 229 0.27 18.62 36.87
CA ILE A 229 -0.48 17.74 35.97
C ILE A 229 -0.95 16.49 36.73
N ALA A 230 -0.08 15.86 37.53
CA ALA A 230 -0.45 14.71 38.35
C ALA A 230 -1.62 15.02 39.29
N LEU A 231 -1.59 16.16 39.98
CA LEU A 231 -2.68 16.63 40.84
C LEU A 231 -3.98 16.81 40.06
N ARG A 232 -3.92 17.44 38.88
CA ARG A 232 -5.09 17.64 38.01
C ARG A 232 -5.70 16.31 37.57
N LEU A 233 -4.87 15.36 37.12
CA LEU A 233 -5.30 14.03 36.69
C LEU A 233 -5.89 13.22 37.86
N HIS A 234 -5.23 13.25 39.03
CA HIS A 234 -5.72 12.61 40.24
C HIS A 234 -7.08 13.16 40.66
N LYS A 235 -7.24 14.49 40.71
CA LYS A 235 -8.52 15.14 41.03
C LYS A 235 -9.62 14.72 40.05
N ALA A 236 -9.33 14.61 38.76
CA ALA A 236 -10.29 14.16 37.74
C ALA A 236 -10.57 12.64 37.76
N GLY A 237 -9.87 11.86 38.59
CA GLY A 237 -10.00 10.41 38.66
C GLY A 237 -9.36 9.69 37.46
N VAL A 238 -8.34 10.27 36.83
CA VAL A 238 -7.59 9.61 35.75
C VAL A 238 -6.51 8.70 36.35
N PRO A 239 -6.36 7.45 35.90
CA PRO A 239 -5.20 6.62 36.24
C PRO A 239 -3.90 7.35 35.89
N MET A 240 -3.01 7.52 36.86
CA MET A 240 -1.78 8.29 36.65
C MET A 240 -0.60 7.68 37.38
N TRP A 241 0.60 7.93 36.84
CA TRP A 241 1.87 7.57 37.46
C TRP A 241 2.84 8.77 37.41
N LEU A 242 3.20 9.30 38.57
CA LEU A 242 4.12 10.43 38.71
C LEU A 242 5.55 9.88 38.76
N ILE A 243 6.40 10.42 37.90
CA ILE A 243 7.81 10.02 37.78
C ILE A 243 8.67 11.12 38.39
N GLN A 244 9.45 10.75 39.39
CA GLN A 244 10.34 11.67 40.08
C GLN A 244 11.74 11.08 40.17
N ASP A 245 12.73 11.96 40.23
CA ASP A 245 14.05 11.57 40.71
C ASP A 245 13.95 11.20 42.20
N VAL A 246 14.63 10.14 42.61
CA VAL A 246 14.64 9.62 43.99
C VAL A 246 14.99 10.69 45.03
N ARG A 247 15.74 11.73 44.65
CA ARG A 247 16.11 12.87 45.52
C ARG A 247 14.96 13.85 45.75
N LEU A 248 13.94 13.83 44.89
CA LEU A 248 12.77 14.72 44.95
C LEU A 248 11.57 14.09 45.67
N VAL A 249 11.66 12.80 46.02
CA VAL A 249 10.61 12.09 46.76
C VAL A 249 10.77 12.40 48.25
N ASP A 250 9.72 12.87 48.91
CA ASP A 250 9.74 13.15 50.36
C ASP A 250 10.03 11.84 51.14
N ASP A 251 10.74 11.94 52.27
CA ASP A 251 11.00 10.80 53.16
C ASP A 251 9.76 10.31 53.90
N ASN A 252 8.73 11.15 54.00
CA ASN A 252 7.50 10.86 54.72
C ASN A 252 6.30 10.59 53.80
N ILE A 253 6.52 10.28 52.51
CA ILE A 253 5.40 9.92 51.62
C ILE A 253 4.67 8.67 52.12
N ASN A 254 3.34 8.66 52.05
CA ASN A 254 2.58 7.46 52.34
C ASN A 254 2.76 6.45 51.20
N ILE A 255 3.27 5.26 51.50
CA ILE A 255 3.47 4.14 50.57
C ILE A 255 2.65 2.95 51.06
N ARG A 256 1.60 2.58 50.34
CA ARG A 256 0.83 1.37 50.68
C ARG A 256 1.51 0.09 50.27
N GLN A 257 2.13 0.07 49.09
CA GLN A 257 2.80 -1.11 48.57
C GLN A 257 3.89 -0.71 47.57
N VAL A 258 4.98 -1.47 47.60
CA VAL A 258 6.03 -1.45 46.58
C VAL A 258 5.80 -2.65 45.68
N VAL A 259 5.70 -2.42 44.37
CA VAL A 259 5.29 -3.41 43.37
C VAL A 259 6.32 -3.48 42.24
N PRO A 260 6.49 -4.64 41.56
CA PRO A 260 7.27 -4.70 40.34
C PRO A 260 6.58 -3.93 39.20
N PHE A 261 7.35 -3.50 38.20
CA PHE A 261 6.77 -2.98 36.97
C PHE A 261 5.97 -4.06 36.26
N THR A 262 4.77 -3.70 35.80
CA THR A 262 3.91 -4.55 34.98
C THR A 262 4.33 -4.40 33.52
N PRO A 263 4.92 -5.43 32.88
CA PRO A 263 5.33 -5.35 31.48
C PRO A 263 4.11 -5.35 30.54
N ALA A 264 4.31 -4.88 29.31
CA ALA A 264 3.29 -4.94 28.28
C ALA A 264 3.10 -6.39 27.77
N ASP A 265 1.92 -6.96 28.00
CA ASP A 265 1.49 -8.23 27.40
C ASP A 265 0.78 -7.96 26.06
N LEU A 266 1.60 -7.65 25.05
CA LEU A 266 1.16 -7.23 23.72
C LEU A 266 1.94 -7.99 22.64
N VAL A 267 1.37 -8.08 21.43
CA VAL A 267 2.02 -8.73 20.29
C VAL A 267 3.35 -8.05 19.97
N PHE A 268 4.46 -8.74 20.21
CA PHE A 268 5.82 -8.26 19.91
C PHE A 268 6.36 -8.81 18.58
N GLY A 269 5.82 -9.93 18.11
CA GLY A 269 6.30 -10.64 16.92
C GLY A 269 6.21 -9.79 15.65
N MET A 270 7.23 -9.88 14.80
CA MET A 270 7.17 -9.30 13.46
C MET A 270 6.13 -10.03 12.61
N TYR A 271 5.57 -9.32 11.63
CA TYR A 271 4.68 -9.93 10.67
C TYR A 271 5.38 -11.04 9.88
N LEU A 272 4.75 -12.21 9.86
CA LEU A 272 5.17 -13.36 9.07
C LEU A 272 4.19 -13.53 7.91
N HIS A 273 4.73 -13.83 6.73
CA HIS A 273 3.90 -14.17 5.58
C HIS A 273 3.04 -15.40 5.94
N PRO A 274 1.70 -15.35 5.86
CA PRO A 274 0.83 -16.34 6.51
C PRO A 274 0.92 -17.76 5.91
N ILE A 275 1.43 -17.87 4.68
CA ILE A 275 1.59 -19.15 3.96
C ILE A 275 3.05 -19.61 3.97
N LYS A 276 3.94 -18.78 3.44
CA LYS A 276 5.38 -19.07 3.30
C LYS A 276 6.16 -18.96 4.62
N ASN A 277 5.57 -18.41 5.68
CA ASN A 277 6.11 -18.30 7.04
C ASN A 277 7.48 -17.62 7.18
N PHE A 278 7.89 -16.78 6.23
CA PHE A 278 9.08 -15.94 6.36
C PHE A 278 8.72 -14.55 6.88
N ALA A 279 9.68 -13.91 7.55
CA ALA A 279 9.51 -12.58 8.11
C ALA A 279 9.37 -11.52 7.01
N GLN A 280 8.32 -10.70 7.11
CA GLN A 280 8.09 -9.52 6.27
C GLN A 280 7.80 -8.32 7.17
N PRO A 281 8.83 -7.77 7.84
CA PRO A 281 8.65 -6.65 8.76
C PRO A 281 8.06 -5.42 8.05
N PHE A 282 7.23 -4.66 8.76
CA PHE A 282 6.77 -3.35 8.33
C PHE A 282 7.85 -2.29 8.48
N ASP A 283 7.69 -1.15 7.80
CA ASP A 283 8.66 -0.07 7.88
C ASP A 283 8.69 0.59 9.27
N ILE A 284 9.87 1.08 9.64
CA ILE A 284 10.07 1.87 10.86
C ILE A 284 9.57 3.29 10.59
N ARG A 285 8.61 3.75 11.40
CA ARG A 285 7.99 5.08 11.24
C ARG A 285 8.67 6.18 12.05
N HIS A 286 9.21 5.79 13.19
CA HIS A 286 9.82 6.72 14.13
C HIS A 286 10.76 5.96 15.05
N LYS A 287 11.75 6.65 15.58
CA LYS A 287 12.65 6.15 16.61
C LYS A 287 12.83 7.26 17.64
N GLY A 288 12.53 6.95 18.89
CA GLY A 288 12.60 7.96 19.94
C GLY A 288 11.83 7.64 21.22
N PRO A 289 11.97 8.53 22.21
CA PRO A 289 11.34 8.41 23.51
C PRO A 289 9.81 8.60 23.43
N SER A 290 9.14 8.50 24.58
CA SER A 290 7.71 8.72 24.80
C SER A 290 7.37 10.18 24.77
N ASP A 291 7.47 10.80 23.60
CA ASP A 291 7.15 12.20 23.40
C ASP A 291 5.95 12.40 22.45
N HIS A 292 5.61 13.67 22.23
CA HIS A 292 4.55 14.04 21.31
C HIS A 292 4.87 13.65 19.85
N GLN A 293 6.15 13.57 19.45
CA GLN A 293 6.52 13.18 18.08
C GLN A 293 6.26 11.70 17.84
N ARG A 294 6.57 10.85 18.83
CA ARG A 294 6.23 9.43 18.80
C ARG A 294 4.72 9.23 18.69
N GLN A 295 3.96 9.94 19.53
CA GLN A 295 2.50 9.90 19.49
C GLN A 295 1.93 10.41 18.16
N ALA A 296 2.54 11.43 17.56
CA ALA A 296 2.19 11.89 16.21
C ALA A 296 2.43 10.80 15.17
N ALA A 297 3.60 10.14 15.22
CA ALA A 297 3.97 9.09 14.27
C ALA A 297 3.03 7.87 14.31
N VAL A 298 2.54 7.49 15.50
CA VAL A 298 1.53 6.41 15.64
C VAL A 298 0.19 6.80 15.00
N ARG A 299 -0.22 8.06 15.13
CA ARG A 299 -1.50 8.58 14.62
C ARG A 299 -1.53 8.86 13.12
N GLN A 300 -0.37 8.94 12.47
CA GLN A 300 -0.31 9.10 11.03
C GLN A 300 -0.95 7.90 10.31
N PRO A 301 -1.73 8.09 9.22
CA PRO A 301 -2.26 6.99 8.41
C PRO A 301 -1.12 6.07 7.94
N TYR A 302 -1.35 4.77 7.90
CA TYR A 302 -0.34 3.80 7.42
C TYR A 302 -0.39 3.66 5.91
N LEU A 303 -1.61 3.63 5.39
CA LEU A 303 -1.91 3.72 3.97
C LEU A 303 -2.45 5.12 3.74
N THR A 304 -1.55 6.09 3.58
CA THR A 304 -1.92 7.29 2.85
C THR A 304 -2.48 6.81 1.52
N PHE A 305 -3.63 7.33 1.09
CA PHE A 305 -4.05 7.28 -0.33
C PHE A 305 -3.09 8.10 -1.24
N GLU A 306 -1.90 8.42 -0.73
CA GLU A 306 -0.72 8.71 -1.52
C GLU A 306 -0.09 7.34 -1.75
N GLU A 307 -0.34 6.81 -2.95
CA GLU A 307 0.44 5.76 -3.58
C GLU A 307 1.89 5.84 -3.13
N ILE A 308 2.42 4.70 -2.69
CA ILE A 308 3.82 4.52 -2.29
C ILE A 308 4.67 5.22 -3.35
N PRO A 309 5.40 6.32 -3.02
CA PRO A 309 6.49 6.75 -3.85
C PRO A 309 7.46 5.58 -3.87
N ILE A 310 7.72 5.02 -5.04
CA ILE A 310 8.73 3.98 -5.19
C ILE A 310 10.06 4.66 -4.88
N ASP A 311 10.51 4.56 -3.63
CA ASP A 311 11.80 5.07 -3.23
C ASP A 311 12.90 4.12 -3.73
N HIS A 312 13.40 4.40 -4.94
CA HIS A 312 14.53 3.68 -5.52
C HIS A 312 15.89 4.05 -4.86
N THR A 313 15.92 4.89 -3.82
CA THR A 313 17.20 5.41 -3.32
C THR A 313 17.94 4.51 -2.32
N GLU A 314 17.31 3.48 -1.75
CA GLU A 314 18.00 2.58 -0.80
C GLU A 314 18.66 1.32 -1.41
N VAL A 315 18.39 0.98 -2.67
CA VAL A 315 18.97 -0.23 -3.31
C VAL A 315 20.45 -0.02 -3.71
N ASN A 316 20.89 1.22 -3.89
CA ASN A 316 22.25 1.52 -4.35
C ASN A 316 23.34 1.50 -3.25
N ARG A 317 23.00 1.38 -1.95
CA ARG A 317 24.02 1.32 -0.90
C ARG A 317 24.62 -0.06 -0.65
N PHE A 318 23.96 -1.14 -1.06
CA PHE A 318 24.46 -2.51 -0.85
C PHE A 318 25.22 -3.12 -2.04
N ALA A 319 25.28 -2.42 -3.18
CA ALA A 319 26.07 -2.85 -4.35
C ALA A 319 27.52 -2.33 -4.34
N ALA A 320 27.85 -1.38 -3.47
CA ALA A 320 29.17 -0.75 -3.38
C ALA A 320 29.99 -1.28 -2.19
N SER A 321 30.14 -2.60 -2.09
CA SER A 321 31.14 -3.21 -1.20
C SER A 321 31.58 -4.57 -1.74
N ARG A 322 32.25 -4.55 -2.90
CA ARG A 322 33.16 -5.63 -3.29
C ARG A 322 34.48 -5.02 -3.72
N GLU A 323 35.44 -5.07 -2.81
CA GLU A 323 36.85 -4.82 -3.14
C GLU A 323 37.34 -5.84 -4.18
N PRO A 324 38.27 -5.46 -5.07
CA PRO A 324 38.75 -6.31 -6.14
C PRO A 324 39.78 -7.31 -5.60
N SER A 325 39.42 -8.58 -5.46
CA SER A 325 40.39 -9.64 -5.23
C SER A 325 41.09 -10.02 -6.55
N SER A 326 42.40 -9.84 -6.55
CA SER A 326 43.31 -10.25 -7.62
C SER A 326 43.25 -11.77 -7.84
N GLY A 327 42.95 -12.20 -9.06
CA GLY A 327 43.02 -13.61 -9.46
C GLY A 327 43.37 -13.75 -10.94
N LYS A 328 44.57 -14.28 -11.22
CA LYS A 328 45.17 -14.41 -12.55
C LYS A 328 44.31 -15.25 -13.51
N ALA A 329 44.11 -14.75 -14.73
CA ALA A 329 43.59 -15.53 -15.85
C ALA A 329 44.69 -16.41 -16.48
N PRO A 330 44.41 -17.66 -16.86
CA PRO A 330 45.28 -18.41 -17.76
C PRO A 330 44.87 -18.19 -19.21
N THR A 331 45.87 -17.78 -19.99
CA THR A 331 45.91 -17.57 -21.43
C THR A 331 45.65 -18.88 -22.19
N ARG A 332 44.87 -18.84 -23.28
CA ARG A 332 44.99 -19.82 -24.37
C ARG A 332 44.77 -19.19 -25.75
N THR A 333 45.90 -18.70 -26.27
CA THR A 333 46.39 -18.80 -27.66
C THR A 333 45.36 -18.93 -28.79
N MET A 334 45.25 -17.84 -29.56
CA MET A 334 44.85 -17.84 -30.95
C MET A 334 45.90 -18.56 -31.83
N LYS A 335 45.43 -19.30 -32.84
CA LYS A 335 46.22 -19.61 -34.05
C LYS A 335 45.42 -19.16 -35.27
N ASN A 336 45.96 -18.13 -35.93
CA ASN A 336 45.60 -17.67 -37.27
C ASN A 336 46.11 -18.64 -38.35
N LYS A 337 45.43 -18.69 -39.49
CA LYS A 337 45.96 -18.61 -40.87
C LYS A 337 44.77 -18.58 -41.86
N SER A 338 44.51 -17.46 -42.56
CA SER A 338 44.92 -17.16 -43.96
C SER A 338 44.15 -18.03 -44.98
N ALA A 339 43.47 -17.58 -46.05
CA ALA A 339 43.65 -16.40 -46.91
C ALA A 339 42.42 -16.11 -47.83
N VAL A 340 42.32 -14.84 -48.22
CA VAL A 340 41.77 -14.13 -49.41
C VAL A 340 41.10 -14.93 -50.57
N TYR A 341 39.87 -14.55 -50.97
CA TYR A 341 39.48 -14.08 -52.33
C TYR A 341 38.06 -13.45 -52.31
N GLU A 342 37.83 -12.58 -53.29
CA GLU A 342 36.81 -11.53 -53.43
C GLU A 342 35.53 -12.00 -54.19
N PRO A 343 34.56 -11.12 -54.52
CA PRO A 343 33.15 -11.20 -54.14
C PRO A 343 32.25 -11.95 -55.15
N THR A 344 31.18 -12.59 -54.67
CA THR A 344 30.07 -12.98 -55.57
C THR A 344 28.72 -12.85 -54.88
N ALA A 345 27.77 -12.34 -55.65
CA ALA A 345 26.49 -11.80 -55.24
C ALA A 345 25.49 -12.83 -54.68
N LEU A 346 24.60 -12.31 -53.82
CA LEU A 346 23.21 -12.72 -53.61
C LEU A 346 22.93 -14.16 -53.17
N ARG A 347 22.80 -14.34 -51.85
CA ARG A 347 21.61 -14.99 -51.27
C ARG A 347 21.21 -14.24 -49.99
N GLN A 348 20.26 -13.31 -50.12
CA GLN A 348 19.47 -12.87 -48.98
C GLN A 348 18.70 -14.08 -48.45
N ASN A 349 19.24 -14.73 -47.42
CA ASN A 349 18.41 -15.55 -46.56
C ASN A 349 17.44 -14.61 -45.86
N GLN A 350 16.15 -14.72 -46.19
CA GLN A 350 15.06 -14.13 -45.44
C GLN A 350 15.14 -14.63 -43.99
N SER A 351 15.83 -13.89 -43.13
CA SER A 351 15.64 -13.96 -41.71
C SER A 351 14.21 -13.49 -41.44
N GLN A 352 13.41 -14.31 -40.74
CA GLN A 352 12.09 -13.94 -40.25
C GLN A 352 12.14 -12.56 -39.60
N VAL A 353 11.61 -11.54 -40.29
CA VAL A 353 11.52 -10.18 -39.77
C VAL A 353 10.53 -10.22 -38.61
N GLY A 354 10.99 -9.89 -37.41
CA GLY A 354 10.11 -9.79 -36.23
C GLY A 354 9.00 -8.75 -36.48
N ARG A 355 7.83 -8.95 -35.85
CA ARG A 355 6.68 -8.03 -35.95
C ARG A 355 7.11 -6.58 -35.69
N ASP A 356 6.71 -5.67 -36.57
CA ASP A 356 6.81 -4.24 -36.30
C ASP A 356 5.84 -3.85 -35.17
N LYS A 357 6.40 -3.45 -34.02
CA LYS A 357 5.64 -3.04 -32.84
C LYS A 357 5.02 -1.63 -32.99
N TRP A 358 5.40 -0.89 -34.03
CA TRP A 358 4.79 0.41 -34.35
C TRP A 358 3.50 0.29 -35.15
N CYS A 359 3.22 -0.90 -35.67
CA CYS A 359 2.00 -1.20 -36.40
C CYS A 359 1.13 -2.15 -35.56
N ASP A 360 -0.14 -1.78 -35.39
CA ASP A 360 -1.08 -2.66 -34.72
C ASP A 360 -1.40 -3.91 -35.56
N VAL A 361 -1.79 -5.02 -34.93
CA VAL A 361 -2.13 -6.25 -35.66
C VAL A 361 -3.53 -6.11 -36.23
N THR A 362 -3.66 -6.18 -37.55
CA THR A 362 -4.96 -6.36 -38.19
C THR A 362 -5.48 -7.77 -37.90
N HIS A 363 -6.35 -7.91 -36.89
CA HIS A 363 -6.95 -9.19 -36.50
C HIS A 363 -8.35 -8.96 -35.92
N PRO A 364 -9.36 -9.83 -36.19
CA PRO A 364 -10.72 -9.65 -35.68
C PRO A 364 -10.83 -9.50 -34.14
N PHE A 365 -10.02 -10.27 -33.39
CA PHE A 365 -9.95 -10.16 -31.94
C PHE A 365 -9.22 -8.91 -31.42
N MET A 366 -8.43 -8.20 -32.25
CA MET A 366 -7.78 -6.97 -31.82
C MET A 366 -8.83 -5.83 -31.88
N PRO A 367 -9.10 -5.14 -30.76
CA PRO A 367 -9.94 -3.94 -30.80
C PRO A 367 -9.31 -2.86 -31.68
N ASN A 368 -10.07 -1.88 -32.17
CA ASN A 368 -9.51 -0.85 -33.05
C ASN A 368 -8.71 0.18 -32.25
N ILE A 369 -7.54 0.57 -32.76
CA ILE A 369 -6.75 1.68 -32.19
C ILE A 369 -7.51 3.01 -32.29
N ASN A 370 -7.38 3.86 -31.26
CA ASN A 370 -7.87 5.23 -31.29
C ASN A 370 -7.23 6.04 -32.44
N THR A 371 -8.02 6.84 -33.17
CA THR A 371 -7.56 7.57 -34.36
C THR A 371 -6.41 8.54 -34.09
N PHE A 372 -6.43 9.26 -32.95
CA PHE A 372 -5.35 10.17 -32.57
C PHE A 372 -4.04 9.41 -32.29
N PHE A 373 -4.14 8.28 -31.58
CA PHE A 373 -2.97 7.47 -31.24
C PHE A 373 -2.46 6.67 -32.44
N ALA A 374 -3.33 6.24 -33.37
CA ALA A 374 -2.92 5.66 -34.64
C ALA A 374 -2.10 6.66 -35.48
N SER A 375 -2.54 7.91 -35.51
CA SER A 375 -1.77 8.98 -36.13
C SER A 375 -0.45 9.24 -35.40
N ALA A 376 -0.44 9.20 -34.07
CA ALA A 376 0.79 9.39 -33.29
C ALA A 376 1.82 8.29 -33.55
N MET A 377 1.40 7.03 -33.51
CA MET A 377 2.26 5.85 -33.74
C MET A 377 2.89 5.81 -35.13
N SER A 378 2.19 6.33 -36.14
CA SER A 378 2.70 6.43 -37.51
C SER A 378 3.68 7.60 -37.72
N HIS A 379 3.52 8.70 -36.99
CA HIS A 379 4.30 9.93 -37.17
C HIS A 379 5.44 10.10 -36.16
N ALA A 380 5.52 9.26 -35.12
CA ALA A 380 6.63 9.28 -34.17
C ALA A 380 7.97 9.05 -34.87
N GLU A 381 9.00 9.79 -34.44
CA GLU A 381 10.36 9.68 -34.92
C GLU A 381 11.06 8.50 -34.24
N LYS A 382 11.40 7.48 -35.03
CA LYS A 382 11.87 6.16 -34.56
C LYS A 382 13.40 6.03 -34.55
N ASP A 383 14.11 7.15 -34.56
CA ASP A 383 15.57 7.14 -34.53
C ASP A 383 16.06 6.75 -33.13
N LEU A 384 16.91 5.72 -33.09
CA LEU A 384 17.54 5.24 -31.86
C LEU A 384 18.41 6.30 -31.19
N SER A 385 18.89 7.31 -31.93
CA SER A 385 19.67 8.42 -31.37
C SER A 385 18.89 9.26 -30.35
N ARG A 386 17.55 9.24 -30.44
CA ARG A 386 16.66 9.95 -29.51
C ARG A 386 16.48 9.22 -28.17
N VAL A 387 16.72 7.91 -28.15
CA VAL A 387 16.53 7.09 -26.96
C VAL A 387 17.58 7.45 -25.92
N LYS A 388 17.12 7.83 -24.72
CA LYS A 388 18.00 8.21 -23.62
C LYS A 388 18.98 7.09 -23.25
N PRO A 389 20.20 7.43 -22.78
CA PRO A 389 21.18 6.44 -22.32
C PRO A 389 20.62 5.57 -21.21
N THR A 390 21.04 4.30 -21.14
CA THR A 390 20.52 3.28 -20.21
C THR A 390 20.43 3.73 -18.75
N ARG A 391 21.36 4.58 -18.27
CA ARG A 391 21.37 5.08 -16.89
C ARG A 391 20.24 6.07 -16.55
N ALA A 392 19.66 6.72 -17.57
CA ALA A 392 18.59 7.70 -17.43
C ALA A 392 17.29 7.23 -18.09
N ARG A 393 17.21 5.93 -18.44
CA ARG A 393 16.11 5.32 -19.17
C ARG A 393 15.22 4.53 -18.22
N MET A 394 13.92 4.54 -18.47
CA MET A 394 12.97 3.63 -17.84
C MET A 394 13.23 2.18 -18.29
N ASP A 395 12.66 1.21 -17.57
CA ASP A 395 12.70 -0.19 -17.97
C ASP A 395 11.93 -0.40 -19.30
N GLU A 396 12.52 -1.15 -20.23
CA GLU A 396 11.93 -1.46 -21.53
C GLU A 396 10.95 -2.66 -21.48
N GLY A 397 10.83 -3.30 -20.32
CA GLY A 397 9.91 -4.41 -20.09
C GLY A 397 8.44 -4.00 -20.10
N TYR A 398 7.59 -4.98 -19.79
CA TYR A 398 6.14 -4.87 -19.87
C TYR A 398 5.49 -5.28 -18.56
N ARG A 399 4.69 -4.40 -17.98
CA ARG A 399 3.85 -4.71 -16.80
C ARG A 399 2.73 -5.67 -17.13
N LEU A 400 2.21 -5.69 -18.35
CA LEU A 400 1.19 -6.63 -18.81
C LEU A 400 1.67 -7.30 -20.10
N PRO A 401 1.16 -8.48 -20.47
CA PRO A 401 1.57 -9.09 -21.72
C PRO A 401 1.19 -8.22 -22.92
N ASP A 402 2.08 -8.16 -23.92
CA ASP A 402 1.82 -7.44 -25.17
C ASP A 402 0.54 -7.99 -25.83
N PRO A 403 -0.45 -7.15 -26.20
CA PRO A 403 -1.71 -7.58 -26.83
C PRO A 403 -1.50 -8.46 -28.07
N GLY A 404 -0.43 -8.21 -28.81
CA GLY A 404 -0.01 -8.98 -29.97
C GLY A 404 0.31 -10.44 -29.69
N LEU A 405 0.64 -10.79 -28.44
CA LEU A 405 0.91 -12.17 -28.05
C LEU A 405 -0.34 -13.04 -28.19
N PHE A 406 -1.54 -12.48 -28.04
CA PHE A 406 -2.81 -13.23 -28.08
C PHE A 406 -3.32 -13.42 -29.51
N VAL A 407 -3.16 -12.43 -30.39
CA VAL A 407 -3.73 -12.44 -31.75
C VAL A 407 -2.82 -13.10 -32.80
N ASN A 408 -1.51 -13.20 -32.54
CA ASN A 408 -0.57 -13.85 -33.47
C ASN A 408 -0.49 -15.38 -33.24
N VAL A 409 -1.44 -15.95 -32.51
CA VAL A 409 -1.44 -17.36 -32.17
C VAL A 409 -2.14 -18.16 -33.27
N LEU A 410 -1.39 -19.04 -33.92
CA LEU A 410 -1.85 -19.74 -35.12
C LEU A 410 -2.84 -20.89 -34.85
N SER A 411 -2.90 -21.42 -33.63
CA SER A 411 -3.79 -22.55 -33.29
C SER A 411 -4.75 -22.22 -32.16
N SER A 412 -5.99 -22.71 -32.28
CA SER A 412 -7.05 -22.61 -31.25
C SER A 412 -6.58 -23.11 -29.89
N GLN A 413 -5.84 -24.22 -29.86
CA GLN A 413 -5.29 -24.80 -28.64
C GLN A 413 -4.24 -23.90 -27.97
N SER A 414 -3.47 -23.15 -28.75
CA SER A 414 -2.51 -22.19 -28.19
C SER A 414 -3.23 -20.93 -27.71
N LEU A 415 -4.25 -20.45 -28.44
CA LEU A 415 -5.06 -19.31 -28.01
C LEU A 415 -5.75 -19.60 -26.67
N LYS A 416 -6.33 -20.80 -26.54
CA LYS A 416 -6.88 -21.33 -25.29
C LYS A 416 -5.89 -21.21 -24.14
N LYS A 417 -4.64 -21.66 -24.33
CA LYS A 417 -3.60 -21.59 -23.30
C LYS A 417 -3.28 -20.15 -22.90
N TYR A 418 -3.12 -19.27 -23.87
CA TYR A 418 -2.80 -17.86 -23.61
C TYR A 418 -3.92 -17.18 -22.81
N LEU A 419 -5.17 -17.35 -23.25
CA LEU A 419 -6.33 -16.78 -22.55
C LEU A 419 -6.50 -17.40 -21.16
N ALA A 420 -6.46 -18.73 -21.06
CA ALA A 420 -6.66 -19.43 -19.79
C ALA A 420 -5.57 -19.08 -18.77
N ASN A 421 -4.29 -19.07 -19.19
CA ASN A 421 -3.18 -18.72 -18.31
C ASN A 421 -3.24 -17.26 -17.89
N TRP A 422 -3.51 -16.34 -18.82
CA TRP A 422 -3.69 -14.94 -18.48
C TRP A 422 -4.80 -14.80 -17.44
N LEU A 423 -6.01 -15.28 -17.72
CA LEU A 423 -7.16 -15.16 -16.82
C LEU A 423 -6.91 -15.82 -15.45
N ALA A 424 -6.25 -16.97 -15.41
CA ALA A 424 -5.94 -17.68 -14.16
C ALA A 424 -4.98 -16.89 -13.25
N CYS A 425 -4.01 -16.17 -13.82
CA CYS A 425 -3.04 -15.39 -13.04
C CYS A 425 -3.35 -13.88 -12.98
N ARG A 426 -4.30 -13.39 -13.78
CA ARG A 426 -4.58 -11.97 -14.01
C ARG A 426 -4.78 -11.20 -12.71
N GLU A 427 -5.65 -11.66 -11.82
CA GLU A 427 -5.97 -10.92 -10.59
C GLU A 427 -4.76 -10.79 -9.66
N LEU A 428 -4.00 -11.88 -9.50
CA LEU A 428 -2.76 -11.88 -8.73
C LEU A 428 -1.73 -10.94 -9.37
N TRP A 429 -1.54 -11.07 -10.68
CA TRP A 429 -0.55 -10.32 -11.41
C TRP A 429 -0.81 -8.81 -11.40
N LEU A 430 -2.05 -8.39 -11.71
CA LEU A 430 -2.44 -6.97 -11.67
C LEU A 430 -2.21 -6.36 -10.28
N LYS A 431 -2.33 -7.18 -9.23
CA LYS A 431 -2.05 -6.77 -7.88
C LYS A 431 -0.56 -6.66 -7.56
N HIS A 432 0.26 -7.58 -8.05
CA HIS A 432 1.71 -7.45 -7.97
C HIS A 432 2.18 -6.17 -8.66
N VAL A 433 1.67 -5.89 -9.86
CA VAL A 433 1.98 -4.65 -10.59
C VAL A 433 1.59 -3.41 -9.77
N TYR A 434 0.45 -3.44 -9.07
CA TYR A 434 -0.03 -2.30 -8.27
C TYR A 434 0.75 -2.12 -6.95
N MET A 435 1.09 -3.21 -6.26
CA MET A 435 1.65 -3.16 -4.90
C MET A 435 3.18 -3.16 -4.88
N SER A 436 3.82 -3.94 -5.75
CA SER A 436 5.26 -4.17 -5.76
C SER A 436 5.65 -4.67 -7.16
N PRO A 437 5.67 -3.79 -8.16
CA PRO A 437 5.97 -4.19 -9.53
C PRO A 437 7.37 -4.85 -9.58
N PRO A 438 7.53 -5.93 -10.37
CA PRO A 438 8.83 -6.57 -10.52
C PRO A 438 9.84 -5.60 -11.13
N SER A 439 11.06 -5.62 -10.60
CA SER A 439 12.18 -4.82 -11.10
C SER A 439 13.40 -5.74 -11.30
N PRO A 440 13.85 -5.99 -12.54
CA PRO A 440 13.31 -5.44 -13.80
C PRO A 440 11.93 -6.02 -14.17
N LEU A 441 11.24 -5.37 -15.11
CA LEU A 441 9.97 -5.84 -15.66
C LEU A 441 10.17 -7.04 -16.61
N PRO A 442 9.16 -7.93 -16.75
CA PRO A 442 9.23 -9.02 -17.70
C PRO A 442 9.31 -8.53 -19.15
N ARG A 443 10.15 -9.16 -19.96
CA ARG A 443 10.21 -8.91 -21.41
C ARG A 443 9.12 -9.69 -22.15
N SER A 444 8.83 -9.32 -23.40
CA SER A 444 7.83 -10.02 -24.24
C SER A 444 8.05 -11.53 -24.32
N GLN A 445 9.30 -12.00 -24.29
CA GLN A 445 9.60 -13.44 -24.29
C GLN A 445 9.22 -14.12 -22.97
N SER A 446 9.49 -13.49 -21.82
CA SER A 446 9.08 -14.01 -20.51
C SER A 446 7.56 -14.14 -20.41
N TRP A 447 6.83 -13.15 -20.95
CA TRP A 447 5.38 -13.20 -21.06
C TRP A 447 4.91 -14.36 -21.95
N ARG A 448 5.49 -14.52 -23.14
CA ARG A 448 5.19 -15.64 -24.04
C ARG A 448 5.43 -16.99 -23.35
N ASP A 449 6.54 -17.12 -22.64
CA ASP A 449 6.93 -18.37 -21.95
C ASP A 449 5.92 -18.72 -20.84
N LEU A 450 5.42 -17.73 -20.09
CA LEU A 450 4.34 -17.92 -19.11
C LEU A 450 3.02 -18.32 -19.79
N LEU A 451 2.59 -17.56 -20.81
CA LEU A 451 1.28 -17.72 -21.44
C LEU A 451 1.13 -19.03 -22.22
N ILE A 452 2.20 -19.58 -22.77
CA ILE A 452 2.17 -20.88 -23.47
C ILE A 452 2.31 -22.08 -22.51
N MET A 453 2.67 -21.83 -21.24
CA MET A 453 3.02 -22.88 -20.30
C MET A 453 1.83 -23.81 -20.05
N GLN A 454 2.09 -25.13 -20.08
CA GLN A 454 1.18 -26.11 -19.52
C GLN A 454 1.94 -26.84 -18.41
N PRO A 455 1.64 -26.55 -17.12
CA PRO A 455 2.33 -27.21 -16.03
C PRO A 455 2.03 -28.71 -16.06
N THR A 456 3.07 -29.52 -16.19
CA THR A 456 2.97 -30.97 -15.95
C THR A 456 2.92 -31.25 -14.45
N PRO A 457 2.12 -32.23 -13.99
CA PRO A 457 2.21 -32.72 -12.62
C PRO A 457 3.63 -33.25 -12.39
N GLN A 458 4.31 -32.78 -11.35
CA GLN A 458 5.60 -33.36 -10.98
C GLN A 458 5.37 -34.81 -10.52
N PRO A 459 6.16 -35.78 -10.99
CA PRO A 459 6.22 -37.06 -10.31
C PRO A 459 6.82 -36.82 -8.92
N SER A 460 6.13 -37.33 -7.90
CA SER A 460 6.66 -37.46 -6.55
C SER A 460 7.88 -38.38 -6.59
N SER A 461 9.10 -37.84 -6.55
CA SER A 461 10.29 -38.60 -6.15
C SER A 461 11.44 -37.68 -5.75
N SER A 462 11.72 -37.70 -4.45
CA SER A 462 13.06 -37.90 -3.89
C SER A 462 14.20 -38.09 -4.91
N SER A 463 14.89 -37.02 -5.27
CA SER A 463 16.35 -37.01 -5.45
C SER A 463 16.82 -35.56 -5.61
N GLY A 464 17.77 -35.15 -4.78
CA GLY A 464 18.34 -33.80 -4.76
C GLY A 464 19.26 -33.50 -5.94
N GLN A 465 18.81 -33.73 -7.18
CA GLN A 465 19.50 -33.28 -8.38
C GLN A 465 18.81 -32.03 -8.95
N MET A 466 19.55 -30.92 -8.96
CA MET A 466 19.19 -29.71 -9.70
C MET A 466 18.92 -30.07 -11.17
N PRO A 467 17.74 -29.74 -11.75
CA PRO A 467 17.44 -30.08 -13.13
C PRO A 467 18.34 -29.26 -14.06
N SER A 468 19.36 -29.90 -14.66
CA SER A 468 20.41 -29.27 -15.45
C SER A 468 20.05 -29.03 -16.94
N GLY A 469 18.78 -29.20 -17.33
CA GLY A 469 18.28 -29.04 -18.70
C GLY A 469 17.79 -27.62 -19.07
N LYS A 470 17.55 -27.38 -20.38
CA LYS A 470 16.98 -26.12 -20.91
C LYS A 470 15.64 -25.74 -20.24
N THR A 471 14.83 -26.73 -19.86
CA THR A 471 13.56 -26.56 -19.15
C THR A 471 13.74 -26.11 -17.69
N GLY A 472 14.75 -26.61 -16.98
CA GLY A 472 15.09 -26.17 -15.62
C GLY A 472 15.59 -24.73 -15.57
N LYS A 473 16.40 -24.31 -16.55
CA LYS A 473 16.86 -22.92 -16.70
C LYS A 473 15.74 -21.94 -17.08
N SER A 474 14.76 -22.37 -17.87
CA SER A 474 13.58 -21.56 -18.21
C SER A 474 12.66 -21.39 -16.99
N LYS A 475 12.43 -22.45 -16.22
CA LYS A 475 11.62 -22.42 -14.99
C LYS A 475 12.22 -21.49 -13.93
N ALA A 476 13.54 -21.55 -13.71
CA ALA A 476 14.22 -20.65 -12.78
C ALA A 476 14.15 -19.17 -13.21
N LYS A 477 14.12 -18.88 -14.52
CA LYS A 477 13.94 -17.51 -15.04
C LYS A 477 12.51 -17.00 -14.88
N LEU A 478 11.51 -17.86 -15.02
CA LEU A 478 10.12 -17.50 -14.79
C LEU A 478 9.82 -17.30 -13.31
N ASP A 479 10.41 -18.10 -12.42
CA ASP A 479 10.23 -17.96 -10.95
C ASP A 479 10.68 -16.59 -10.42
N VAL A 480 11.66 -15.95 -11.08
CA VAL A 480 12.13 -14.60 -10.71
C VAL A 480 11.02 -13.56 -10.85
N PHE A 481 10.15 -13.69 -11.84
CA PHE A 481 9.07 -12.72 -12.11
C PHE A 481 7.70 -13.22 -11.65
N PHE A 482 7.44 -14.52 -11.78
CA PHE A 482 6.10 -15.12 -11.79
C PHE A 482 5.95 -16.26 -10.76
N GLY A 483 6.77 -16.31 -9.70
CA GLY A 483 6.81 -17.48 -8.81
C GLY A 483 5.44 -17.89 -8.23
N ASP A 484 4.62 -16.91 -7.84
CA ASP A 484 3.28 -17.14 -7.30
C ASP A 484 2.27 -17.45 -8.42
N GLU A 485 2.35 -16.76 -9.55
CA GLU A 485 1.54 -17.02 -10.75
C GLU A 485 1.77 -18.41 -11.31
N LEU A 486 3.01 -18.91 -11.33
CA LEU A 486 3.34 -20.27 -11.75
C LEU A 486 2.69 -21.32 -10.85
N SER A 487 2.50 -20.99 -9.57
CA SER A 487 1.84 -21.86 -8.61
C SER A 487 0.32 -21.86 -8.81
N LEU A 488 -0.27 -20.70 -9.13
CA LEU A 488 -1.66 -20.59 -9.60
C LEU A 488 -1.92 -21.41 -10.86
N LEU A 489 -1.07 -21.25 -11.89
CA LEU A 489 -1.23 -21.98 -13.14
C LEU A 489 -1.15 -23.49 -12.89
N ARG A 490 -0.25 -23.96 -12.04
CA ARG A 490 -0.19 -25.38 -11.63
C ARG A 490 -1.52 -25.86 -11.06
N GLN A 491 -2.04 -25.16 -10.05
CA GLN A 491 -3.31 -25.53 -9.41
C GLN A 491 -4.47 -25.52 -10.41
N PHE A 492 -4.57 -24.48 -11.23
CA PHE A 492 -5.61 -24.33 -12.25
C PHE A 492 -5.64 -25.52 -13.22
N TRP A 493 -4.49 -25.88 -13.81
CA TRP A 493 -4.46 -26.98 -14.78
C TRP A 493 -4.64 -28.37 -14.14
N THR A 494 -4.32 -28.54 -12.86
CA THR A 494 -4.52 -29.80 -12.11
C THR A 494 -5.86 -29.92 -11.41
N GLY A 495 -6.61 -28.83 -11.28
CA GLY A 495 -7.82 -28.73 -10.48
C GLY A 495 -9.07 -28.41 -11.29
N SER A 496 -9.99 -27.65 -10.68
CA SER A 496 -11.17 -27.12 -11.36
C SER A 496 -10.71 -26.08 -12.39
N GLN A 497 -10.82 -26.40 -13.68
CA GLN A 497 -10.46 -25.52 -14.79
C GLN A 497 -11.57 -24.46 -15.05
N MET A 498 -12.12 -23.92 -13.96
CA MET A 498 -13.14 -22.88 -13.95
C MET A 498 -12.47 -21.55 -13.60
N LEU A 499 -12.56 -20.59 -14.52
CA LEU A 499 -12.02 -19.24 -14.38
C LEU A 499 -13.11 -18.30 -13.90
N GLN A 500 -12.70 -17.24 -13.21
CA GLN A 500 -13.54 -16.08 -12.95
C GLN A 500 -12.94 -14.85 -13.62
N TRP A 501 -13.78 -14.10 -14.32
CA TRP A 501 -13.37 -12.84 -14.91
C TRP A 501 -14.55 -11.88 -14.92
N ARG A 502 -14.42 -10.74 -14.22
CA ARG A 502 -15.45 -9.69 -14.14
C ARG A 502 -16.82 -10.23 -13.72
N GLY A 503 -16.83 -11.09 -12.70
CA GLY A 503 -18.04 -11.76 -12.20
C GLY A 503 -18.58 -12.91 -13.08
N GLN A 504 -18.02 -13.12 -14.27
CA GLN A 504 -18.39 -14.23 -15.15
C GLN A 504 -17.59 -15.48 -14.81
N LYS A 505 -18.25 -16.64 -14.85
CA LYS A 505 -17.59 -17.96 -14.76
C LYS A 505 -17.32 -18.46 -16.17
N ILE A 506 -16.06 -18.79 -16.45
CA ILE A 506 -15.61 -19.23 -17.77
C ILE A 506 -14.93 -20.59 -17.63
N GLU A 507 -15.48 -21.61 -18.27
CA GLU A 507 -14.80 -22.91 -18.35
C GLU A 507 -13.64 -22.85 -19.33
N ALA A 508 -12.48 -23.39 -18.95
CA ALA A 508 -11.30 -23.37 -19.82
C ALA A 508 -11.54 -24.04 -21.18
N ALA A 509 -12.44 -25.03 -21.26
CA ALA A 509 -12.85 -25.68 -22.51
C ALA A 509 -13.49 -24.69 -23.50
N MET A 510 -14.25 -23.70 -23.03
CA MET A 510 -14.87 -22.66 -23.85
C MET A 510 -13.83 -21.83 -24.60
N LEU A 511 -12.62 -21.67 -24.03
CA LEU A 511 -11.54 -20.87 -24.61
C LEU A 511 -10.84 -21.55 -25.79
N GLU A 512 -11.22 -22.78 -26.14
CA GLU A 512 -10.77 -23.41 -27.38
C GLU A 512 -11.42 -22.77 -28.62
N ASN A 513 -12.69 -22.39 -28.49
CA ASN A 513 -13.44 -21.63 -29.50
C ASN A 513 -14.22 -20.51 -28.79
N PRO A 514 -13.52 -19.48 -28.27
CA PRO A 514 -14.14 -18.46 -27.44
C PRO A 514 -15.07 -17.55 -28.26
N PRO A 515 -16.13 -17.00 -27.65
CA PRO A 515 -16.92 -15.95 -28.27
C PRO A 515 -16.03 -14.78 -28.68
N HIS A 516 -16.25 -14.26 -29.89
CA HIS A 516 -15.41 -13.20 -30.46
C HIS A 516 -15.31 -11.97 -29.55
N TYR A 517 -16.47 -11.52 -29.06
CA TYR A 517 -16.56 -10.35 -28.19
C TYR A 517 -15.84 -10.56 -26.85
N LEU A 518 -15.87 -11.77 -26.28
CA LEU A 518 -15.15 -12.09 -25.04
C LEU A 518 -13.64 -11.86 -25.21
N VAL A 519 -13.06 -12.34 -26.32
CA VAL A 519 -11.63 -12.16 -26.58
C VAL A 519 -11.28 -10.68 -26.78
N GLN A 520 -12.12 -9.94 -27.52
CA GLN A 520 -11.94 -8.50 -27.72
C GLN A 520 -11.95 -7.74 -26.39
N GLN A 521 -12.86 -8.08 -25.48
CA GLN A 521 -12.93 -7.44 -24.17
C GLN A 521 -11.70 -7.73 -23.30
N ILE A 522 -11.19 -8.97 -23.33
CA ILE A 522 -9.95 -9.35 -22.61
C ILE A 522 -8.76 -8.55 -23.15
N ILE A 523 -8.62 -8.48 -24.47
CA ILE A 523 -7.52 -7.75 -25.12
C ILE A 523 -7.65 -6.24 -24.89
N TYR A 524 -8.86 -5.69 -24.97
CA TYR A 524 -9.14 -4.29 -24.66
C TYR A 524 -8.67 -3.93 -23.24
N GLU A 525 -8.98 -4.75 -22.25
CA GLU A 525 -8.52 -4.53 -20.88
C GLU A 525 -6.99 -4.50 -20.77
N ILE A 526 -6.31 -5.41 -21.46
CA ILE A 526 -4.84 -5.44 -21.50
C ILE A 526 -4.31 -4.14 -22.10
N CYS A 527 -4.88 -3.68 -23.22
CA CYS A 527 -4.51 -2.42 -23.86
C CYS A 527 -4.69 -1.22 -22.91
N GLU A 528 -5.88 -1.09 -22.33
CA GLU A 528 -6.26 0.03 -21.48
C GLU A 528 -5.44 0.07 -20.17
N GLN A 529 -5.21 -1.08 -19.53
CA GLN A 529 -4.38 -1.17 -18.33
C GLN A 529 -2.90 -0.90 -18.65
N SER A 530 -2.40 -1.42 -19.78
CA SER A 530 -1.02 -1.16 -20.20
C SER A 530 -0.79 0.32 -20.45
N PHE A 531 -1.72 1.00 -21.15
CA PHE A 531 -1.67 2.43 -21.37
C PHE A 531 -1.67 3.21 -20.05
N ARG A 532 -2.58 2.88 -19.13
CA ARG A 532 -2.67 3.53 -17.80
C ARG A 532 -1.35 3.43 -17.02
N TYR A 533 -0.77 2.24 -16.95
CA TYR A 533 0.49 2.05 -16.23
C TYR A 533 1.69 2.69 -16.93
N ASP A 534 1.77 2.58 -18.27
CA ASP A 534 2.83 3.22 -19.06
C ASP A 534 2.78 4.76 -18.88
N LEU A 535 1.58 5.36 -18.85
CA LEU A 535 1.38 6.78 -18.58
C LEU A 535 1.81 7.19 -17.17
N LEU A 536 1.39 6.44 -16.14
CA LEU A 536 1.73 6.75 -14.74
C LEU A 536 3.24 6.68 -14.49
N GLU A 537 3.91 5.67 -15.01
CA GLU A 537 5.36 5.53 -14.84
C GLU A 537 6.11 6.62 -15.62
N LEU A 538 5.68 6.93 -16.84
CA LEU A 538 6.30 8.01 -17.61
C LEU A 538 6.11 9.36 -16.92
N ASP A 539 4.92 9.60 -16.37
CA ASP A 539 4.64 10.80 -15.60
C ASP A 539 5.56 10.92 -14.40
N GLU A 540 5.65 9.89 -13.56
CA GLU A 540 6.54 9.89 -12.40
C GLU A 540 8.01 10.04 -12.80
N HIS A 541 8.44 9.42 -13.90
CA HIS A 541 9.80 9.53 -14.39
C HIS A 541 10.16 10.95 -14.87
N LEU A 542 9.26 11.59 -15.63
CA LEU A 542 9.49 12.93 -16.19
C LEU A 542 9.18 14.05 -15.20
N ALA A 543 8.26 13.83 -14.27
CA ALA A 543 7.75 14.85 -13.35
C ALA A 543 8.22 14.65 -11.90
N GLY A 544 8.72 13.47 -11.51
CA GLY A 544 9.05 13.12 -10.13
C GLY A 544 10.18 13.94 -9.51
N HIS A 545 11.00 14.60 -10.33
CA HIS A 545 12.03 15.54 -9.88
C HIS A 545 11.44 16.90 -9.43
N MET A 546 10.18 17.18 -9.77
CA MET A 546 9.51 18.39 -9.30
C MET A 546 9.29 18.29 -7.78
N ARG A 547 9.85 19.25 -7.03
CA ARG A 547 9.57 19.40 -5.58
C ARG A 547 8.15 19.92 -5.38
N LEU A 548 7.17 19.05 -5.62
CA LEU A 548 5.76 19.34 -5.42
C LEU A 548 5.42 19.24 -3.93
N ASP A 549 4.74 20.26 -3.41
CA ASP A 549 4.09 20.17 -2.11
C ASP A 549 2.92 19.16 -2.14
N ARG A 550 2.34 18.91 -0.97
CA ARG A 550 1.27 17.92 -0.82
C ARG A 550 0.03 18.24 -1.66
N GLU A 551 -0.34 19.51 -1.76
CA GLU A 551 -1.52 19.92 -2.51
C GLU A 551 -1.29 19.83 -4.02
N ALA A 552 -0.09 20.16 -4.49
CA ALA A 552 0.30 20.05 -5.88
C ALA A 552 0.35 18.58 -6.32
N LYS A 553 0.85 17.68 -5.47
CA LYS A 553 0.76 16.23 -5.71
C LYS A 553 -0.69 15.76 -5.82
N LYS A 554 -1.56 16.22 -4.91
CA LYS A 554 -3.00 15.91 -4.95
C LYS A 554 -3.66 16.39 -6.25
N ARG A 555 -3.41 17.64 -6.65
CA ARG A 555 -3.92 18.22 -7.91
C ARG A 555 -3.43 17.43 -9.12
N ARG A 556 -2.15 17.04 -9.15
CA ARG A 556 -1.59 16.21 -10.23
C ARG A 556 -2.30 14.86 -10.32
N MET A 557 -2.59 14.25 -9.18
CA MET A 557 -3.30 12.98 -9.13
C MET A 557 -4.76 13.10 -9.58
N GLU A 558 -5.42 14.21 -9.26
CA GLU A 558 -6.77 14.53 -9.75
C GLU A 558 -6.79 14.69 -11.28
N LEU A 559 -5.75 15.33 -11.86
CA LEU A 559 -5.59 15.42 -13.32
C LEU A 559 -5.42 14.04 -13.96
N LEU A 560 -4.50 13.22 -13.44
CA LEU A 560 -4.28 11.85 -13.95
C LEU A 560 -5.55 11.00 -13.89
N ARG A 561 -6.31 11.08 -12.79
CA ARG A 561 -7.61 10.41 -12.68
C ARG A 561 -8.61 10.95 -13.69
N GLY A 562 -8.63 12.26 -13.91
CA GLY A 562 -9.51 12.96 -14.85
C GLY A 562 -9.28 12.64 -16.33
N ILE A 563 -8.22 11.91 -16.68
CA ILE A 563 -8.00 11.39 -18.04
C ILE A 563 -8.97 10.23 -18.34
N PHE A 564 -9.44 9.53 -17.31
CA PHE A 564 -10.21 8.31 -17.43
C PHE A 564 -11.67 8.52 -16.99
N PRO A 565 -12.67 7.98 -17.71
CA PRO A 565 -14.09 8.13 -17.38
C PRO A 565 -14.46 7.73 -15.95
N GLN A 566 -13.77 6.72 -15.40
CA GLN A 566 -14.07 6.22 -14.07
C GLN A 566 -13.35 6.99 -12.94
N HIS A 567 -12.61 8.07 -13.25
CA HIS A 567 -11.77 8.80 -12.29
C HIS A 567 -10.87 7.89 -11.45
N ALA A 568 -10.38 6.81 -12.05
CA ALA A 568 -9.54 5.80 -11.42
C ALA A 568 -8.31 5.55 -12.28
N LEU A 569 -7.17 5.34 -11.63
CA LEU A 569 -5.89 5.11 -12.32
C LEU A 569 -5.75 3.70 -12.89
N THR A 570 -6.51 2.74 -12.37
CA THR A 570 -6.52 1.34 -12.83
C THR A 570 -7.96 0.81 -12.94
N MET A 571 -8.20 -0.17 -13.83
CA MET A 571 -9.52 -0.77 -14.09
C MET A 571 -9.67 -2.21 -13.56
N TRP A 572 -9.23 -2.48 -12.33
CA TRP A 572 -9.14 -3.85 -11.82
C TRP A 572 -10.50 -4.52 -11.54
N ASP A 573 -11.48 -3.76 -11.04
CA ASP A 573 -12.82 -4.24 -10.62
C ASP A 573 -13.97 -3.32 -11.10
N LYS A 574 -13.71 -2.48 -12.12
CA LYS A 574 -14.74 -1.59 -12.69
C LYS A 574 -15.24 -2.16 -14.00
N ASP A 575 -16.56 -2.20 -14.17
CA ASP A 575 -17.20 -2.59 -15.44
C ASP A 575 -16.69 -1.73 -16.61
N PHE A 576 -16.65 -2.34 -17.80
CA PHE A 576 -16.35 -1.59 -19.01
C PHE A 576 -17.46 -0.58 -19.27
N SER A 577 -17.10 0.58 -19.82
CA SER A 577 -18.13 1.51 -20.28
C SER A 577 -18.95 0.84 -21.38
N THR A 578 -20.25 1.11 -21.40
CA THR A 578 -21.17 0.65 -22.44
C THR A 578 -21.04 1.44 -23.74
N ARG A 579 -20.23 2.51 -23.73
CA ARG A 579 -19.98 3.39 -24.88
C ARG A 579 -18.51 3.82 -24.91
N ASN A 580 -18.09 4.32 -26.07
CA ASN A 580 -16.79 4.94 -26.25
C ASN A 580 -16.75 6.27 -25.49
N ASP A 581 -16.06 6.30 -24.35
CA ASP A 581 -15.88 7.47 -23.47
C ASP A 581 -14.39 7.82 -23.31
N GLY A 582 -14.10 8.95 -22.68
CA GLY A 582 -12.72 9.30 -22.31
C GLY A 582 -11.93 9.83 -23.51
N LEU A 583 -10.67 9.42 -23.60
CA LEU A 583 -9.84 9.68 -24.78
C LEU A 583 -10.36 8.99 -26.06
N ASN A 584 -11.27 8.02 -25.91
CA ASN A 584 -11.89 7.27 -27.00
C ASN A 584 -13.25 7.80 -27.42
N ALA A 585 -13.75 8.89 -26.83
CA ALA A 585 -15.05 9.42 -27.16
C ALA A 585 -15.17 9.84 -28.63
N GLU A 586 -16.33 9.57 -29.23
CA GLU A 586 -16.57 9.80 -30.67
C GLU A 586 -16.78 11.29 -31.00
N SER A 587 -17.34 12.05 -30.07
CA SER A 587 -17.55 13.49 -30.22
C SER A 587 -16.42 14.28 -29.57
N PHE A 588 -16.02 15.41 -30.21
CA PHE A 588 -15.06 16.32 -29.60
C PHE A 588 -15.54 16.87 -28.26
N HIS A 589 -16.86 17.09 -28.12
CA HIS A 589 -17.44 17.60 -26.90
C HIS A 589 -17.20 16.65 -25.72
N ASP A 590 -17.44 15.36 -25.92
CA ASP A 590 -17.28 14.34 -24.86
C ASP A 590 -15.81 14.06 -24.56
N ALA A 591 -14.93 14.13 -25.57
CA ALA A 591 -13.51 13.88 -25.42
C ALA A 591 -12.76 15.05 -24.72
N LEU A 592 -13.25 16.28 -24.87
CA LEU A 592 -12.54 17.51 -24.48
C LEU A 592 -12.12 17.54 -23.00
N PRO A 593 -12.97 17.20 -22.01
CA PRO A 593 -12.56 17.22 -20.60
C PRO A 593 -11.38 16.29 -20.31
N TYR A 594 -11.36 15.11 -20.96
CA TYR A 594 -10.31 14.10 -20.77
C TYR A 594 -9.01 14.52 -21.47
N PHE A 595 -9.10 15.05 -22.68
CA PHE A 595 -7.94 15.58 -23.39
C PHE A 595 -7.37 16.83 -22.74
N GLU A 596 -8.18 17.66 -22.08
CA GLU A 596 -7.69 18.81 -21.30
C GLU A 596 -6.91 18.35 -20.06
N ASN A 597 -7.42 17.37 -19.31
CA ASN A 597 -6.67 16.76 -18.22
C ASN A 597 -5.37 16.11 -18.72
N PHE A 598 -5.43 15.40 -19.85
CA PHE A 598 -4.26 14.79 -20.47
C PHE A 598 -3.23 15.84 -20.88
N ARG A 599 -3.66 16.92 -21.55
CA ARG A 599 -2.80 18.06 -21.92
C ARG A 599 -2.15 18.69 -20.69
N GLN A 600 -2.89 18.91 -19.60
CA GLN A 600 -2.33 19.50 -18.38
C GLN A 600 -1.24 18.64 -17.73
N VAL A 601 -1.36 17.31 -17.82
CA VAL A 601 -0.29 16.40 -17.41
C VAL A 601 0.93 16.56 -18.32
N LEU A 602 0.73 16.55 -19.64
CA LEU A 602 1.78 16.61 -20.65
C LEU A 602 2.58 17.92 -20.65
N ILE A 603 1.94 19.09 -20.44
CA ILE A 603 2.64 20.39 -20.46
C ILE A 603 3.65 20.56 -19.32
N ALA A 604 3.55 19.73 -18.28
CA ALA A 604 4.48 19.73 -17.17
C ALA A 604 5.76 18.92 -17.49
N TRP A 605 5.78 18.15 -18.58
CA TRP A 605 6.94 17.38 -18.99
C TRP A 605 7.93 18.24 -19.77
N ASP A 606 9.22 17.92 -19.64
CA ASP A 606 10.27 18.57 -20.41
C ASP A 606 10.05 18.37 -21.90
N GLY A 607 10.19 19.45 -22.68
CA GLY A 607 10.02 19.42 -24.14
C GLY A 607 8.57 19.53 -24.62
N ALA A 608 7.62 19.86 -23.74
CA ALA A 608 6.22 20.08 -24.12
C ALA A 608 6.09 21.10 -25.28
N PRO A 609 5.44 20.71 -26.39
CA PRO A 609 5.22 21.59 -27.54
C PRO A 609 4.48 22.89 -27.17
N GLN A 610 4.84 24.00 -27.82
CA GLN A 610 4.32 25.33 -27.47
C GLN A 610 2.81 25.46 -27.74
N ASP A 611 2.30 24.76 -28.74
CA ASP A 611 0.89 24.68 -29.10
C ASP A 611 0.04 23.95 -28.04
N LEU A 612 0.65 23.10 -27.20
CA LEU A 612 -0.02 22.47 -26.06
C LEU A 612 -0.14 23.39 -24.84
N LYS A 613 0.54 24.54 -24.78
CA LYS A 613 0.48 25.43 -23.61
C LYS A 613 -0.88 26.11 -23.43
N GLN A 614 -1.65 26.27 -24.50
CA GLN A 614 -2.98 26.85 -24.46
C GLN A 614 -4.03 25.77 -24.11
N PRO A 615 -5.04 26.09 -23.28
CA PRO A 615 -6.10 25.15 -22.93
C PRO A 615 -7.05 24.88 -24.09
N PHE A 616 -7.75 23.75 -24.06
CA PHE A 616 -8.91 23.56 -24.92
C PHE A 616 -10.05 24.50 -24.48
N THR A 617 -10.74 25.09 -25.45
CA THR A 617 -11.96 25.88 -25.21
C THR A 617 -13.12 25.33 -26.04
N GLU A 618 -14.34 25.43 -25.52
CA GLU A 618 -15.52 24.96 -26.25
C GLU A 618 -15.74 25.72 -27.56
N SER A 619 -15.40 27.02 -27.58
CA SER A 619 -15.50 27.90 -28.75
C SER A 619 -14.44 27.65 -29.84
N MET A 620 -13.45 26.80 -29.58
CA MET A 620 -12.38 26.50 -30.52
C MET A 620 -12.91 25.73 -31.75
N PRO A 621 -12.45 26.06 -32.97
CA PRO A 621 -12.82 25.31 -34.18
C PRO A 621 -12.44 23.83 -34.07
N GLU A 622 -13.28 22.94 -34.59
CA GLU A 622 -13.06 21.49 -34.52
C GLU A 622 -11.72 21.06 -35.13
N GLY A 623 -11.30 21.68 -36.24
CA GLY A 623 -10.00 21.40 -36.85
C GLY A 623 -8.81 21.74 -35.93
N GLU A 624 -8.94 22.79 -35.11
CA GLU A 624 -7.91 23.14 -34.14
C GLU A 624 -7.92 22.19 -32.92
N LYS A 625 -9.13 21.83 -32.43
CA LYS A 625 -9.28 20.79 -31.39
C LYS A 625 -8.63 19.48 -31.83
N TRP A 626 -8.93 19.03 -33.05
CA TRP A 626 -8.36 17.83 -33.66
C TRP A 626 -6.83 17.87 -33.71
N GLN A 627 -6.26 18.96 -34.22
CA GLN A 627 -4.81 19.10 -34.34
C GLN A 627 -4.13 19.08 -32.98
N ARG A 628 -4.70 19.74 -31.97
CA ARG A 628 -4.14 19.78 -30.61
C ARG A 628 -4.27 18.42 -29.90
N MET A 629 -5.39 17.71 -30.07
CA MET A 629 -5.56 16.33 -29.56
C MET A 629 -4.55 15.37 -30.19
N LYS A 630 -4.34 15.46 -31.52
CA LYS A 630 -3.31 14.71 -32.23
C LYS A 630 -1.91 15.02 -31.71
N GLN A 631 -1.62 16.29 -31.41
CA GLN A 631 -0.34 16.69 -30.83
C GLN A 631 -0.14 16.13 -29.41
N CYS A 632 -1.17 16.10 -28.56
CA CYS A 632 -1.09 15.44 -27.25
C CYS A 632 -0.70 13.96 -27.39
N ALA A 633 -1.37 13.23 -28.28
CA ALA A 633 -1.08 11.81 -28.51
C ALA A 633 0.34 11.60 -29.07
N LEU A 634 0.78 12.42 -30.03
CA LEU A 634 2.12 12.35 -30.61
C LEU A 634 3.20 12.63 -29.56
N PHE A 635 3.03 13.69 -28.77
CA PHE A 635 3.99 14.05 -27.73
C PHE A 635 4.11 12.97 -26.66
N TYR A 636 3.00 12.34 -26.25
CA TYR A 636 3.02 11.18 -25.36
C TYR A 636 3.80 10.02 -25.96
N VAL A 637 3.47 9.58 -27.18
CA VAL A 637 4.12 8.44 -27.84
C VAL A 637 5.61 8.68 -28.02
N GLN A 638 6.00 9.88 -28.46
CA GLN A 638 7.41 10.25 -28.63
C GLN A 638 8.14 10.27 -27.29
N SER A 639 7.57 10.91 -26.27
CA SER A 639 8.17 10.97 -24.93
C SER A 639 8.37 9.58 -24.35
N PHE A 640 7.38 8.69 -24.51
CA PHE A 640 7.51 7.31 -24.05
C PHE A 640 8.65 6.56 -24.76
N TYR A 641 8.74 6.69 -26.10
CA TYR A 641 9.79 6.05 -26.87
C TYR A 641 11.19 6.58 -26.51
N ASP A 642 11.35 7.90 -26.42
CA ASP A 642 12.61 8.55 -26.07
C ASP A 642 13.11 8.08 -24.68
N ASN A 643 12.20 7.74 -23.75
CA ASN A 643 12.53 7.32 -22.38
C ASN A 643 12.57 5.80 -22.14
N THR A 644 12.13 4.95 -23.08
CA THR A 644 12.09 3.49 -22.90
C THR A 644 12.79 2.71 -24.01
N GLY A 645 12.84 3.27 -25.24
CA GLY A 645 13.30 2.59 -26.44
C GLY A 645 12.29 1.62 -27.06
N ARG A 646 11.05 1.55 -26.54
CA ARG A 646 9.94 0.78 -27.15
C ARG A 646 8.71 1.67 -27.38
N PRO A 647 7.84 1.36 -28.35
CA PRO A 647 6.55 2.03 -28.41
C PRO A 647 5.68 1.70 -27.18
N PRO A 648 4.82 2.63 -26.73
CA PRO A 648 3.82 2.36 -25.69
C PRO A 648 2.71 1.46 -26.22
N VAL A 649 1.98 0.82 -25.31
CA VAL A 649 0.64 0.31 -25.63
C VAL A 649 -0.32 1.50 -25.54
N VAL A 650 -1.13 1.70 -26.58
CA VAL A 650 -1.98 2.89 -26.74
C VAL A 650 -3.46 2.55 -26.52
N PRO A 651 -4.33 3.55 -26.31
CA PRO A 651 -5.77 3.35 -26.16
C PRO A 651 -6.40 2.70 -27.41
N HIS A 652 -7.27 1.73 -27.16
CA HIS A 652 -8.10 1.10 -28.18
C HIS A 652 -9.59 1.32 -27.87
N ILE A 653 -10.44 1.04 -28.84
CA ILE A 653 -11.89 1.27 -28.82
C ILE A 653 -12.58 -0.09 -28.71
N LEU A 654 -13.51 -0.22 -27.76
CA LEU A 654 -14.35 -1.41 -27.60
C LEU A 654 -15.79 -1.05 -27.98
N TYR A 655 -16.24 -1.49 -29.15
CA TYR A 655 -17.63 -1.32 -29.57
C TYR A 655 -18.56 -2.19 -28.72
N ALA A 656 -19.80 -1.74 -28.51
CA ALA A 656 -20.82 -2.53 -27.83
C ALA A 656 -21.02 -3.88 -28.53
N ALA A 657 -21.45 -4.89 -27.77
CA ALA A 657 -21.77 -6.21 -28.32
C ALA A 657 -22.82 -6.05 -29.44
N PRO A 658 -22.62 -6.67 -30.62
CA PRO A 658 -23.63 -6.68 -31.68
C PRO A 658 -24.92 -7.37 -31.25
#